data_AF-A0A061IL04-F1
#
_entry.id   AF-A0A061IL04-F1
#
_cell.length_a   1.000
_cell.length_b   1.000
_cell.length_c   1.000
_cell.angle_alpha   90.00
_cell.angle_beta   90.00
_cell.angle_gamma   90.00
#
_symmetry.space_group_name_H-M   'P 1'
#
loop_
_entity.id
_entity.type
_entity.pdbx_description
1 polymer ?
#
loop_
_entity_poly.entity_id
_entity_poly.type
_entity_poly.pdbx_seq_one_letter_code
_entity_poly.pdbx_strand_id
1 'polypeptide(L)'
;MTEACIRGYNPGLLVHSDLAYLQAEGGGDRQLTDREKEIIRQAALQQTKEMDLSVVRLMFTAFLPDSTGSFTRRLEPVVSDAIYDSKAPNASNLKIVRMDRTAGCVTGGEEIYLLCDKVQKDDIQIRFYEEEENGGFWEGFGDFSPTDVHRQFAIVFKTPKYKDVNITKPASVFVQLRRKSDLETSEPKPFLYYPEIKDKEEVQRKRQKLMPNFSDSFGGGSGAGAGGGGMFGSGGGGGSTGSPGPGYGFSHYGFPPYSGITFHPGATKSNSGITHGTINTESKNNPKDCDKSGDREALNLSEKETAGQDKESGVSSTKSDTVALSFPMEDKEWGAGFRDNLFLEKALQLAKRHANALFDYAMTGDVKMLLAVQRHLTAVQDENGDSVLHLAIIHLHAQLVRDLLEVTSGLICDDIINMRNDLYQTPLHLAVITKQEDVVEDLLRVGADLSLLDRWGNSALHLAAREGHDKILSVLLKNRKATLLIDHPNGEGLNAIHIAVMSNSLPCLLLLVAAGAEVNAQEQKSGRTALHLAVEYDNISLAGCLLLEGDAHVDSTTYDGTTPLHIAAGRGSTRLAALLKAAGADPLVENFEPLYDLDDSWEKAGEDEGVVPGTTPLDMAANSQVFDILNGKPYEPVFTSDDVLPQGDMKQLTEDTRLQLYKLLEIPDPDKNWATLAQKLGLGILNNAFRLSPAPSKTLMDNYESLPAQNATDHTTGT
;
A
#
# COMPACT_ATOMS: atom_id res chain seq x y z
N MET A 1 -59.20 22.25 -8.54
CA MET A 1 -59.57 23.68 -8.37
C MET A 1 -61.05 23.95 -8.65
N THR A 2 -61.56 23.64 -9.85
CA THR A 2 -62.98 23.89 -10.22
C THR A 2 -64.01 23.37 -9.21
N GLU A 3 -63.90 22.11 -8.76
CA GLU A 3 -64.80 21.56 -7.72
C GLU A 3 -64.70 22.28 -6.36
N ALA A 4 -63.51 22.75 -5.98
CA ALA A 4 -63.33 23.52 -4.75
C ALA A 4 -64.08 24.85 -4.82
N CYS A 5 -64.02 25.53 -5.98
CA CYS A 5 -64.78 26.76 -6.23
C CYS A 5 -66.30 26.52 -6.28
N ILE A 6 -66.76 25.39 -6.83
CA ILE A 6 -68.19 25.01 -6.84
C ILE A 6 -68.70 24.81 -5.40
N ARG A 7 -67.93 24.12 -4.56
CA ARG A 7 -68.24 23.81 -3.16
C ARG A 7 -67.95 24.95 -2.16
N GLY A 8 -67.59 26.14 -2.64
CA GLY A 8 -67.31 27.30 -1.79
C GLY A 8 -66.01 27.24 -0.97
N TYR A 9 -65.16 26.22 -1.18
CA TYR A 9 -63.80 26.22 -0.64
C TYR A 9 -62.95 27.26 -1.38
N ASN A 10 -61.96 27.84 -0.70
CA ASN A 10 -61.36 29.10 -1.12
C ASN A 10 -59.88 28.97 -1.56
N PRO A 11 -59.60 28.48 -2.79
CA PRO A 11 -58.33 28.69 -3.47
C PRO A 11 -58.31 29.99 -4.30
N GLY A 12 -59.47 30.62 -4.55
CA GLY A 12 -59.64 31.71 -5.52
C GLY A 12 -58.83 32.97 -5.23
N LEU A 13 -58.48 33.22 -3.96
CA LEU A 13 -57.64 34.36 -3.54
C LEU A 13 -56.19 34.30 -4.07
N LEU A 14 -55.71 33.15 -4.54
CA LEU A 14 -54.38 32.99 -5.15
C LEU A 14 -54.41 32.93 -6.69
N VAL A 15 -55.60 33.13 -7.30
CA VAL A 15 -55.83 32.88 -8.74
C VAL A 15 -55.97 34.19 -9.52
N HIS A 16 -56.83 35.12 -9.09
CA HIS A 16 -56.92 36.47 -9.66
C HIS A 16 -57.69 37.40 -8.70
N SER A 17 -57.30 38.68 -8.59
CA SER A 17 -57.98 39.68 -7.75
C SER A 17 -59.46 39.90 -8.10
N ASP A 18 -59.79 39.66 -9.37
CA ASP A 18 -61.09 40.02 -9.95
C ASP A 18 -62.17 38.95 -9.69
N LEU A 19 -61.81 37.80 -9.10
CA LEU A 19 -62.74 36.79 -8.60
C LEU A 19 -63.34 37.20 -7.23
N ALA A 20 -63.59 38.50 -7.06
CA ALA A 20 -63.99 39.11 -5.81
C ALA A 20 -65.41 38.69 -5.37
N TYR A 21 -65.44 37.81 -4.38
CA TYR A 21 -66.43 37.74 -3.30
C TYR A 21 -67.93 37.95 -3.67
N LEU A 22 -68.63 36.84 -3.92
CA LEU A 22 -70.02 36.69 -3.51
C LEU A 22 -70.18 35.33 -2.83
N GLN A 23 -70.31 35.37 -1.51
CA GLN A 23 -70.50 34.22 -0.65
C GLN A 23 -71.92 33.68 -0.88
N ALA A 24 -72.03 32.42 -1.30
CA ALA A 24 -73.33 31.75 -1.40
C ALA A 24 -73.85 31.44 0.02
N GLU A 25 -74.58 32.38 0.61
CA GLU A 25 -75.37 32.11 1.81
C GLU A 25 -76.32 30.95 1.51
N GLY A 26 -76.24 29.86 2.29
CA GLY A 26 -77.14 28.72 2.15
C GLY A 26 -76.70 27.58 1.23
N GLY A 27 -75.39 27.24 1.19
CA GLY A 27 -74.95 25.84 0.98
C GLY A 27 -75.37 25.15 -0.33
N GLY A 28 -75.58 25.89 -1.42
CA GLY A 28 -75.85 25.35 -2.75
C GLY A 28 -74.61 25.39 -3.65
N ASP A 29 -74.43 24.36 -4.48
CA ASP A 29 -73.34 24.29 -5.47
C ASP A 29 -73.40 25.47 -6.45
N ARG A 30 -72.33 26.28 -6.52
CA ARG A 30 -72.25 27.39 -7.47
C ARG A 30 -72.01 26.86 -8.88
N GLN A 31 -72.95 27.10 -9.81
CA GLN A 31 -72.69 26.90 -11.22
C GLN A 31 -71.71 27.95 -11.74
N LEU A 32 -70.51 27.52 -12.12
CA LEU A 32 -69.50 28.37 -12.75
C LEU A 32 -69.84 28.56 -14.24
N THR A 33 -69.77 29.80 -14.73
CA THR A 33 -69.85 30.11 -16.16
C THR A 33 -68.59 29.63 -16.89
N ASP A 34 -68.69 29.36 -18.19
CA ASP A 34 -67.56 28.82 -18.96
C ASP A 34 -66.37 29.80 -19.05
N ARG A 35 -66.63 31.11 -18.95
CA ARG A 35 -65.59 32.13 -18.83
C ARG A 35 -64.84 32.06 -17.48
N GLU A 36 -65.54 31.84 -16.38
CA GLU A 36 -64.89 31.62 -15.06
C GLU A 36 -64.07 30.33 -15.06
N LYS A 37 -64.57 29.25 -15.67
CA LYS A 37 -63.83 27.98 -15.81
C LYS A 37 -62.53 28.17 -16.60
N GLU A 38 -62.56 28.93 -17.70
CA GLU A 38 -61.37 29.18 -18.52
C GLU A 38 -60.34 30.04 -17.79
N ILE A 39 -60.76 31.07 -17.03
CA ILE A 39 -59.85 31.86 -16.19
C ILE A 39 -59.18 30.98 -15.12
N ILE A 40 -59.95 30.12 -14.43
CA ILE A 40 -59.42 29.16 -13.45
C ILE A 40 -58.43 28.20 -14.12
N ARG A 41 -58.73 27.73 -15.35
CA ARG A 41 -57.85 26.84 -16.12
C ARG A 41 -56.54 27.52 -16.53
N GLN A 42 -56.58 28.77 -16.99
CA GLN A 42 -55.38 29.50 -17.40
C GLN A 42 -54.46 29.81 -16.22
N ALA A 43 -55.03 30.26 -15.09
CA ALA A 43 -54.28 30.50 -13.88
C ALA A 43 -53.71 29.19 -13.28
N ALA A 44 -54.44 28.07 -13.34
CA ALA A 44 -53.90 26.76 -12.96
C ALA A 44 -52.73 26.33 -13.87
N LEU A 45 -52.81 26.58 -15.18
CA LEU A 45 -51.71 26.33 -16.13
C LEU A 45 -50.49 27.22 -15.88
N GLN A 46 -50.69 28.45 -15.40
CA GLN A 46 -49.59 29.33 -15.00
C GLN A 46 -48.95 28.85 -13.69
N GLN A 47 -49.75 28.55 -12.67
CA GLN A 47 -49.26 27.97 -11.42
C GLN A 47 -48.52 26.65 -11.64
N THR A 48 -48.94 25.81 -12.61
CA THR A 48 -48.23 24.57 -12.97
C THR A 48 -46.76 24.81 -13.39
N LYS A 49 -46.39 26.01 -13.83
CA LYS A 49 -45.01 26.36 -14.21
C LYS A 49 -44.15 26.84 -13.04
N GLU A 50 -44.77 27.26 -11.93
CA GLU A 50 -44.10 27.86 -10.77
C GLU A 50 -44.23 27.00 -9.49
N MET A 51 -45.17 26.06 -9.46
CA MET A 51 -45.50 25.24 -8.30
C MET A 51 -44.52 24.07 -8.17
N ASP A 52 -43.59 24.19 -7.22
CA ASP A 52 -42.73 23.09 -6.81
C ASP A 52 -43.51 22.05 -6.00
N LEU A 53 -43.64 20.83 -6.54
CA LEU A 53 -44.26 19.69 -5.88
C LEU A 53 -43.31 18.96 -4.91
N SER A 54 -42.04 19.35 -4.86
CA SER A 54 -41.03 18.75 -4.00
C SER A 54 -41.19 19.09 -2.52
N VAL A 55 -41.97 20.15 -2.21
CA VAL A 55 -42.30 20.61 -0.85
C VAL A 55 -43.80 20.89 -0.72
N VAL A 56 -44.46 20.26 0.24
CA VAL A 56 -45.89 20.39 0.51
C VAL A 56 -46.12 20.82 1.96
N ARG A 57 -47.08 21.72 2.21
CA ARG A 57 -47.59 22.02 3.55
C ARG A 57 -49.06 21.67 3.64
N LEU A 58 -49.47 21.01 4.72
CA LEU A 58 -50.87 20.68 4.97
C LEU A 58 -51.53 21.86 5.69
N MET A 59 -52.63 22.37 5.14
CA MET A 59 -53.43 23.41 5.78
C MET A 59 -54.74 22.82 6.30
N PHE A 60 -54.96 22.93 7.61
CA PHE A 60 -56.18 22.53 8.28
C PHE A 60 -57.02 23.76 8.61
N THR A 61 -58.28 23.75 8.19
CA THR A 61 -59.24 24.81 8.52
C THR A 61 -60.45 24.19 9.21
N ALA A 62 -60.63 24.50 10.49
CA ALA A 62 -61.80 24.07 11.24
C ALA A 62 -63.00 24.99 10.93
N PHE A 63 -64.20 24.41 10.90
CA PHE A 63 -65.47 25.13 10.74
C PHE A 63 -66.35 24.85 11.95
N LEU A 64 -66.95 25.88 12.52
CA LEU A 64 -67.90 25.77 13.62
C LEU A 64 -69.32 25.53 13.08
N PRO A 65 -70.15 24.71 13.77
CA PRO A 65 -71.54 24.51 13.42
C PRO A 65 -72.40 25.72 13.82
N ASP A 66 -73.30 26.12 12.93
CA ASP A 66 -74.38 27.06 13.21
C ASP A 66 -75.54 26.39 13.97
N SER A 67 -76.53 27.19 14.37
CA SER A 67 -77.75 26.74 15.08
C SER A 67 -78.61 25.70 14.33
N THR A 68 -78.34 25.47 13.04
CA THR A 68 -78.97 24.44 12.21
C THR A 68 -78.17 23.13 12.13
N GLY A 69 -77.00 23.06 12.77
CA GLY A 69 -76.08 21.91 12.72
C GLY A 69 -75.14 21.90 11.52
N SER A 70 -75.24 22.87 10.60
CA SER A 70 -74.37 23.00 9.43
C SER A 70 -73.08 23.76 9.75
N PHE A 71 -71.94 23.29 9.24
CA PHE A 71 -70.63 23.91 9.46
C PHE A 71 -70.37 25.06 8.48
N THR A 72 -70.43 26.31 8.96
CA THR A 72 -70.39 27.51 8.10
C THR A 72 -69.28 28.49 8.51
N ARG A 73 -69.03 28.66 9.82
CA ARG A 73 -68.10 29.65 10.35
C ARG A 73 -66.68 29.10 10.41
N ARG A 74 -65.85 29.48 9.44
CA ARG A 74 -64.40 29.15 9.44
C ARG A 74 -63.68 29.76 10.65
N LEU A 75 -62.75 29.00 11.22
CA LEU A 75 -61.70 29.48 12.12
C LEU A 75 -60.44 29.80 11.31
N GLU A 76 -59.43 30.37 11.97
CA GLU A 76 -58.14 30.64 11.33
C GLU A 76 -57.46 29.32 10.91
N PRO A 77 -56.89 29.25 9.69
CA PRO A 77 -56.24 28.05 9.20
C PRO A 77 -54.90 27.81 9.92
N VAL A 78 -54.65 26.56 10.32
CA VAL A 78 -53.35 26.12 10.85
C VAL A 78 -52.61 25.40 9.73
N VAL A 79 -51.35 25.78 9.49
CA VAL A 79 -50.49 25.19 8.47
C VAL A 79 -49.43 24.34 9.15
N SER A 80 -49.17 23.13 8.63
CA SER A 80 -48.10 22.27 9.11
C SER A 80 -46.72 22.82 8.75
N ASP A 81 -45.70 22.26 9.39
CA ASP A 81 -44.33 22.33 8.89
C ASP A 81 -44.23 21.77 7.45
N ALA A 82 -43.14 22.11 6.78
CA ALA A 82 -42.87 21.66 5.42
C ALA A 82 -42.62 20.14 5.37
N ILE A 83 -43.41 19.45 4.56
CA ILE A 83 -43.26 18.02 4.24
C ILE A 83 -42.60 17.95 2.87
N TYR A 84 -41.42 17.37 2.78
CA TYR A 84 -40.67 17.26 1.54
C TYR A 84 -40.85 15.86 0.92
N ASP A 85 -40.92 15.74 -0.40
CA ASP A 85 -40.99 14.44 -1.08
C ASP A 85 -39.67 13.68 -0.90
N SER A 86 -39.71 12.44 -0.44
CA SER A 86 -38.59 11.48 -0.39
C SER A 86 -37.58 11.50 -1.55
N LYS A 87 -37.99 11.86 -2.77
CA LYS A 87 -37.10 11.96 -3.95
C LYS A 87 -36.51 13.35 -4.17
N ALA A 88 -37.09 14.37 -3.54
CA ALA A 88 -36.62 15.74 -3.53
C ALA A 88 -35.27 15.81 -2.81
N PRO A 89 -34.27 16.51 -3.37
CA PRO A 89 -32.93 16.55 -2.80
C PRO A 89 -32.82 17.37 -1.50
N ASN A 90 -33.91 17.99 -1.04
CA ASN A 90 -34.04 18.70 0.23
C ASN A 90 -34.77 17.86 1.31
N ALA A 91 -35.20 16.64 0.98
CA ALA A 91 -36.05 15.80 1.83
C ALA A 91 -35.35 14.57 2.41
N SER A 92 -34.28 14.14 1.75
CA SER A 92 -33.52 12.97 2.15
C SER A 92 -32.83 13.26 3.48
N ASN A 93 -33.35 12.65 4.54
CA ASN A 93 -32.68 12.57 5.84
C ASN A 93 -31.20 12.23 5.58
N LEU A 94 -30.29 13.08 6.02
CA LEU A 94 -28.87 12.86 5.71
C LEU A 94 -28.40 11.58 6.41
N LYS A 95 -27.82 10.65 5.64
CA LYS A 95 -27.31 9.39 6.18
C LYS A 95 -25.99 8.98 5.53
N ILE A 96 -25.01 8.70 6.37
CA ILE A 96 -23.75 8.07 5.95
C ILE A 96 -24.00 6.56 5.86
N VAL A 97 -24.07 6.02 4.65
CA VAL A 97 -24.24 4.58 4.41
C VAL A 97 -22.94 3.85 4.75
N ARG A 98 -21.83 4.24 4.12
CA ARG A 98 -20.51 3.59 4.29
C ARG A 98 -19.39 4.62 4.16
N MET A 99 -18.27 4.37 4.84
CA MET A 99 -17.00 5.07 4.63
C MET A 99 -15.96 3.99 4.30
N ASP A 100 -14.99 4.29 3.44
CA ASP A 100 -13.88 3.39 3.14
C ASP A 100 -12.85 3.35 4.28
N ARG A 101 -12.58 4.52 4.88
CA ARG A 101 -11.68 4.72 6.02
C ARG A 101 -12.42 5.32 7.21
N THR A 102 -12.16 4.78 8.39
CA THR A 102 -12.65 5.30 9.68
C THR A 102 -11.50 5.81 10.56
N ALA A 103 -10.32 6.04 9.99
CA ALA A 103 -9.18 6.62 10.68
C ALA A 103 -8.21 7.32 9.71
N GLY A 104 -7.35 8.20 10.23
CA GLY A 104 -6.32 8.94 9.47
C GLY A 104 -5.38 9.75 10.37
N CYS A 105 -4.38 10.42 9.79
CA CYS A 105 -3.36 11.19 10.52
C CYS A 105 -3.88 12.53 11.08
N VAL A 106 -3.41 12.92 12.27
CA VAL A 106 -3.69 14.24 12.91
C VAL A 106 -3.37 15.46 12.06
N THR A 107 -2.45 15.35 11.09
CA THR A 107 -2.14 16.46 10.18
C THR A 107 -3.28 16.80 9.24
N GLY A 108 -4.24 15.88 9.05
CA GLY A 108 -5.26 15.97 8.01
C GLY A 108 -4.69 15.77 6.60
N GLY A 109 -5.54 15.96 5.59
CA GLY A 109 -5.18 15.90 4.18
C GLY A 109 -5.33 14.53 3.50
N GLU A 110 -5.78 13.50 4.23
CA GLU A 110 -6.05 12.18 3.67
C GLU A 110 -7.39 12.15 2.93
N GLU A 111 -7.40 11.56 1.74
CA GLU A 111 -8.59 11.38 0.91
C GLU A 111 -9.43 10.19 1.42
N ILE A 112 -10.72 10.44 1.65
CA ILE A 112 -11.72 9.48 2.15
C ILE A 112 -12.90 9.45 1.18
N TYR A 113 -13.42 8.24 0.94
CA TYR A 113 -14.58 7.96 0.12
C TYR A 113 -15.79 7.66 1.02
N LEU A 114 -16.77 8.55 0.99
CA LEU A 114 -17.99 8.47 1.77
C LEU A 114 -19.19 8.21 0.86
N LEU A 115 -19.90 7.10 1.11
CA LEU A 115 -21.18 6.77 0.49
C LEU A 115 -22.31 7.21 1.42
N CYS A 116 -23.27 7.95 0.85
CA CYS A 116 -24.40 8.54 1.54
C CYS A 116 -25.70 8.39 0.74
N ASP A 117 -26.82 8.61 1.40
CA ASP A 117 -28.10 8.82 0.71
C ASP A 117 -28.06 10.13 -0.11
N LYS A 118 -29.03 10.32 -1.01
CA LYS A 118 -29.00 11.37 -2.05
C LYS A 118 -28.72 12.78 -1.48
N VAL A 119 -27.62 13.42 -1.89
CA VAL A 119 -27.22 14.78 -1.48
C VAL A 119 -27.12 15.75 -2.66
N GLN A 120 -27.26 17.05 -2.36
CA GLN A 120 -26.88 18.11 -3.29
C GLN A 120 -25.39 18.42 -3.19
N LYS A 121 -24.70 18.50 -4.35
CA LYS A 121 -23.26 18.79 -4.43
C LYS A 121 -22.87 20.15 -3.82
N ASP A 122 -23.73 21.16 -3.91
CA ASP A 122 -23.42 22.53 -3.48
C ASP A 122 -23.86 22.82 -2.03
N ASP A 123 -24.89 22.10 -1.54
CA ASP A 123 -25.56 22.33 -0.25
C ASP A 123 -25.15 21.32 0.86
N ILE A 124 -24.05 20.58 0.68
CA ILE A 124 -23.55 19.61 1.65
C ILE A 124 -22.18 20.02 2.22
N GLN A 125 -21.90 19.62 3.46
CA GLN A 125 -20.57 19.67 4.08
C GLN A 125 -20.37 18.47 5.01
N ILE A 126 -19.11 18.13 5.28
CA ILE A 126 -18.74 17.02 6.19
C ILE A 126 -18.11 17.64 7.43
N ARG A 127 -18.70 17.38 8.61
CA ARG A 127 -18.31 17.96 9.89
C ARG A 127 -17.70 16.89 10.79
N PHE A 128 -16.46 17.11 11.19
CA PHE A 128 -15.74 16.39 12.23
C PHE A 128 -15.92 17.16 13.54
N TYR A 129 -16.20 16.48 14.65
CA TYR A 129 -16.36 17.15 15.93
C TYR A 129 -16.04 16.25 17.13
N GLU A 130 -15.75 16.88 18.26
CA GLU A 130 -15.47 16.22 19.53
C GLU A 130 -16.08 17.05 20.68
N GLU A 131 -16.77 16.37 21.58
CA GLU A 131 -17.36 16.93 22.79
C GLU A 131 -16.50 16.50 23.99
N GLU A 132 -15.82 17.45 24.63
CA GLU A 132 -15.03 17.20 25.84
C GLU A 132 -15.93 17.27 27.09
N GLU A 133 -15.68 16.39 28.07
CA GLU A 133 -16.41 16.34 29.35
C GLU A 133 -16.42 17.68 30.12
N ASN A 134 -15.47 18.58 29.82
CA ASN A 134 -15.36 19.91 30.42
C ASN A 134 -16.20 21.00 29.70
N GLY A 135 -17.02 20.64 28.71
CA GLY A 135 -17.80 21.59 27.91
C GLY A 135 -17.03 22.27 26.78
N GLY A 136 -15.84 21.76 26.44
CA GLY A 136 -15.11 22.13 25.24
C GLY A 136 -15.71 21.46 24.00
N PHE A 137 -15.85 22.20 22.90
CA PHE A 137 -16.35 21.67 21.63
C PHE A 137 -15.37 22.02 20.51
N TRP A 138 -14.84 21.01 19.83
CA TRP A 138 -14.05 21.19 18.61
C TRP A 138 -14.86 20.83 17.39
N GLU A 139 -14.75 21.62 16.31
CA GLU A 139 -15.20 21.21 14.98
C GLU A 139 -14.14 21.49 13.90
N GLY A 140 -14.11 20.61 12.90
CA GLY A 140 -13.37 20.75 11.65
C GLY A 140 -14.25 20.32 10.47
N PHE A 141 -13.93 20.79 9.27
CA PHE A 141 -14.69 20.48 8.06
C PHE A 141 -13.82 19.75 7.04
N GLY A 142 -14.38 18.71 6.42
CA GLY A 142 -13.73 18.02 5.31
C GLY A 142 -13.68 18.93 4.07
N ASP A 143 -12.54 18.94 3.38
CA ASP A 143 -12.29 19.78 2.21
C ASP A 143 -12.57 19.01 0.92
N PHE A 144 -13.48 19.53 0.09
CA PHE A 144 -13.88 18.94 -1.20
C PHE A 144 -14.58 19.96 -2.12
N SER A 145 -14.50 19.71 -3.42
CA SER A 145 -15.17 20.46 -4.48
C SER A 145 -16.51 19.82 -4.87
N PRO A 146 -17.48 20.57 -5.44
CA PRO A 146 -18.70 20.00 -6.02
C PRO A 146 -18.46 18.97 -7.14
N THR A 147 -17.26 18.92 -7.72
CA THR A 147 -16.81 17.86 -8.66
C THR A 147 -16.62 16.51 -8.00
N ASP A 148 -16.32 16.51 -6.70
CA ASP A 148 -15.90 15.33 -5.94
C ASP A 148 -17.11 14.57 -5.37
N VAL A 149 -18.32 15.11 -5.61
CA VAL A 149 -19.62 14.52 -5.31
C VAL A 149 -20.13 13.75 -6.54
N HIS A 150 -19.70 12.50 -6.69
CA HIS A 150 -20.07 11.66 -7.82
C HIS A 150 -21.51 11.11 -7.70
N ARG A 151 -22.30 11.34 -8.76
CA ARG A 151 -23.70 10.88 -8.94
C ARG A 151 -24.66 11.18 -7.78
N GLN A 152 -24.40 12.19 -6.94
CA GLN A 152 -25.20 12.57 -5.75
C GLN A 152 -25.20 11.58 -4.57
N PHE A 153 -24.36 10.53 -4.58
CA PHE A 153 -24.32 9.52 -3.49
C PHE A 153 -22.90 9.22 -2.96
N ALA A 154 -21.86 9.49 -3.73
CA ALA A 154 -20.47 9.32 -3.32
C ALA A 154 -19.81 10.68 -3.17
N ILE A 155 -19.11 10.92 -2.06
CA ILE A 155 -18.33 12.14 -1.80
C ILE A 155 -16.89 11.71 -1.53
N VAL A 156 -15.94 12.26 -2.29
CA VAL A 156 -14.50 12.20 -1.99
C VAL A 156 -14.12 13.49 -1.29
N PHE A 157 -13.41 13.41 -0.16
CA PHE A 157 -13.00 14.60 0.59
C PHE A 157 -11.70 14.39 1.35
N LYS A 158 -11.03 15.49 1.71
CA LYS A 158 -9.80 15.49 2.53
C LYS A 158 -10.12 15.74 4.00
N THR A 159 -9.53 14.93 4.88
CA THR A 159 -9.72 15.07 6.34
C THR A 159 -9.22 16.43 6.85
N PRO A 160 -9.95 17.09 7.77
CA PRO A 160 -9.43 18.26 8.45
C PRO A 160 -8.24 17.87 9.34
N LYS A 161 -7.40 18.85 9.64
CA LYS A 161 -6.35 18.74 10.65
C LYS A 161 -6.98 18.70 12.05
N TYR A 162 -6.55 17.77 12.89
CA TYR A 162 -7.06 17.63 14.26
C TYR A 162 -6.56 18.77 15.19
N LYS A 163 -7.29 19.02 16.28
CA LYS A 163 -7.08 20.18 17.18
C LYS A 163 -5.67 20.26 17.77
N ASP A 164 -5.08 19.11 18.09
CA ASP A 164 -3.68 18.99 18.52
C ASP A 164 -2.94 18.00 17.60
N VAL A 165 -1.84 18.46 17.01
CA VAL A 165 -1.01 17.64 16.11
C VAL A 165 -0.05 16.73 16.89
N ASN A 166 0.12 16.95 18.19
CA ASN A 166 1.12 16.29 19.02
C ASN A 166 0.49 15.28 20.00
N ILE A 167 -0.62 14.65 19.63
CA ILE A 167 -1.14 13.51 20.41
C ILE A 167 -0.11 12.37 20.46
N THR A 168 -0.14 11.59 21.53
CA THR A 168 0.70 10.39 21.72
C THR A 168 -0.12 9.10 21.71
N LYS A 169 -1.45 9.22 21.71
CA LYS A 169 -2.43 8.12 21.62
C LYS A 169 -3.50 8.50 20.60
N PRO A 170 -4.16 7.53 19.95
CA PRO A 170 -5.24 7.84 19.01
C PRO A 170 -6.38 8.62 19.67
N ALA A 171 -6.90 9.64 19.00
CA ALA A 171 -8.05 10.43 19.44
C ALA A 171 -9.31 10.04 18.66
N SER A 172 -10.44 9.86 19.34
CA SER A 172 -11.72 9.54 18.71
C SER A 172 -12.57 10.80 18.53
N VAL A 173 -13.01 11.04 17.31
CA VAL A 173 -13.94 12.13 16.96
C VAL A 173 -15.17 11.56 16.26
N PHE A 174 -16.20 12.37 16.07
CA PHE A 174 -17.40 12.01 15.32
C PHE A 174 -17.47 12.73 13.98
N VAL A 175 -17.94 12.03 12.96
CA VAL A 175 -18.14 12.53 11.59
C VAL A 175 -19.63 12.51 11.27
N GLN A 176 -20.15 13.62 10.79
CA GLN A 176 -21.54 13.78 10.37
C GLN A 176 -21.62 14.57 9.05
N LEU A 177 -22.61 14.25 8.22
CA LEU A 177 -23.03 15.12 7.12
C LEU A 177 -23.87 16.26 7.68
N ARG A 178 -23.70 17.48 7.17
CA ARG A 178 -24.53 18.64 7.53
C ARG A 178 -24.94 19.41 6.28
N ARG A 179 -26.25 19.60 6.05
CA ARG A 179 -26.76 20.45 4.96
C ARG A 179 -26.42 21.93 5.26
N LYS A 180 -26.12 22.75 4.25
CA LYS A 180 -25.75 24.18 4.49
C LYS A 180 -26.99 25.07 4.62
N SER A 181 -28.10 24.73 3.98
CA SER A 181 -29.34 25.51 3.92
C SER A 181 -30.17 25.52 5.21
N ASP A 182 -30.40 24.34 5.81
CA ASP A 182 -31.24 24.17 7.01
C ASP A 182 -30.49 23.64 8.25
N LEU A 183 -29.20 23.33 8.10
CA LEU A 183 -28.33 22.77 9.14
C LEU A 183 -28.74 21.37 9.63
N GLU A 184 -29.56 20.63 8.89
CA GLU A 184 -29.88 19.22 9.19
C GLU A 184 -28.59 18.38 9.23
N THR A 185 -28.50 17.44 10.18
CA THR A 185 -27.32 16.60 10.42
C THR A 185 -27.63 15.11 10.38
N SER A 186 -26.71 14.31 9.82
CA SER A 186 -26.81 12.85 9.87
C SER A 186 -26.53 12.26 11.26
N GLU A 187 -26.88 11.00 11.45
CA GLU A 187 -26.32 10.18 12.55
C GLU A 187 -24.77 10.27 12.54
N PRO A 188 -24.11 10.46 13.70
CA PRO A 188 -22.67 10.56 13.77
C PRO A 188 -21.99 9.20 13.67
N LYS A 189 -20.88 9.11 12.93
CA LYS A 189 -20.00 7.94 12.88
C LYS A 189 -18.65 8.21 13.54
N PRO A 190 -18.08 7.25 14.30
CA PRO A 190 -16.77 7.43 14.92
C PRO A 190 -15.65 7.44 13.87
N PHE A 191 -14.64 8.26 14.10
CA PHE A 191 -13.43 8.36 13.29
C PHE A 191 -12.20 8.56 14.20
N LEU A 192 -11.08 7.90 13.90
CA LEU A 192 -9.88 7.92 14.73
C LEU A 192 -8.73 8.73 14.09
N TYR A 193 -8.22 9.71 14.83
CA TYR A 193 -6.99 10.39 14.47
C TYR A 193 -5.77 9.70 15.10
N TYR A 194 -4.80 9.30 14.27
CA TYR A 194 -3.52 8.73 14.67
C TYR A 194 -2.41 9.78 14.73
N PRO A 195 -1.45 9.66 15.67
CA PRO A 195 -0.32 10.58 15.80
C PRO A 195 0.58 10.59 14.57
N GLU A 196 1.16 11.75 14.25
CA GLU A 196 2.14 11.90 13.17
C GLU A 196 3.46 11.22 13.56
N ILE A 197 3.72 10.03 13.00
CA ILE A 197 5.00 9.34 13.17
C ILE A 197 6.08 10.10 12.41
N LYS A 198 6.72 11.05 13.10
CA LYS A 198 7.85 11.82 12.57
C LYS A 198 9.06 10.90 12.45
N ASP A 199 9.23 10.33 11.26
CA ASP A 199 10.44 9.62 10.85
C ASP A 199 11.65 10.55 10.99
N LYS A 200 12.37 10.40 12.11
CA LYS A 200 13.57 11.18 12.43
C LYS A 200 14.74 10.80 11.53
N GLU A 201 14.70 9.63 10.90
CA GLU A 201 15.79 9.07 10.10
C GLU A 201 15.78 9.66 8.69
N GLU A 202 14.62 9.83 8.04
CA GLU A 202 14.57 10.54 6.75
C GLU A 202 14.99 12.01 6.86
N VAL A 203 14.63 12.69 7.95
CA VAL A 203 15.05 14.08 8.22
C VAL A 203 16.56 14.16 8.43
N GLN A 204 17.19 13.15 9.05
CA GLN A 204 18.64 13.06 9.17
C GLN A 204 19.31 12.71 7.83
N ARG A 205 18.75 11.79 7.03
CA ARG A 205 19.19 11.48 5.66
C ARG A 205 19.24 12.74 4.77
N LYS A 206 18.20 13.58 4.85
CA LYS A 206 18.13 14.86 4.10
C LYS A 206 19.11 15.92 4.63
N ARG A 207 19.52 15.85 5.91
CA ARG A 207 20.56 16.72 6.50
C ARG A 207 21.99 16.21 6.32
N GLN A 208 22.18 14.90 6.08
CA GLN A 208 23.50 14.26 5.90
C GLN A 208 23.97 14.17 4.44
N LYS A 209 23.21 14.69 3.46
CA LYS A 209 23.75 14.95 2.12
C LYS A 209 24.79 16.08 2.17
N LEU A 210 26.02 15.71 2.56
CA LEU A 210 27.22 16.50 2.36
C LEU A 210 27.36 16.83 0.87
N MET A 211 27.68 18.09 0.58
CA MET A 211 27.94 18.57 -0.78
C MET A 211 29.10 17.78 -1.40
N PRO A 212 29.06 17.43 -2.70
CA PRO A 212 30.19 16.80 -3.37
C PRO A 212 31.43 17.71 -3.31
N ASN A 213 32.55 17.20 -2.79
CA ASN A 213 33.83 17.88 -2.85
C ASN A 213 34.26 17.99 -4.32
N PHE A 214 34.23 19.21 -4.86
CA PHE A 214 35.02 19.53 -6.04
C PHE A 214 36.49 19.66 -5.60
N SER A 215 37.32 18.70 -6.00
CA SER A 215 38.77 18.78 -5.84
C SER A 215 39.35 19.72 -6.89
N ASP A 216 40.05 20.77 -6.46
CA ASP A 216 40.72 21.73 -7.32
C ASP A 216 41.75 21.07 -8.26
N SER A 217 41.71 21.48 -9.53
CA SER A 217 42.81 21.34 -10.48
C SER A 217 42.76 22.54 -11.43
N PHE A 218 43.91 23.19 -11.66
CA PHE A 218 44.08 24.56 -12.19
C PHE A 218 43.50 25.68 -11.27
N GLY A 219 44.21 26.78 -10.99
CA GLY A 219 45.59 27.12 -11.31
C GLY A 219 45.90 28.63 -11.28
N GLY A 220 46.70 29.07 -10.30
CA GLY A 220 47.50 30.31 -10.34
C GLY A 220 46.86 31.63 -9.90
N GLY A 221 47.67 32.50 -9.24
CA GLY A 221 47.50 33.96 -9.35
C GLY A 221 47.40 34.83 -8.09
N SER A 222 48.52 35.03 -7.38
CA SER A 222 49.04 36.35 -6.93
C SER A 222 48.22 37.36 -6.07
N GLY A 223 48.87 37.88 -5.02
CA GLY A 223 48.59 39.18 -4.36
C GLY A 223 47.86 39.07 -3.00
N ALA A 224 48.45 39.34 -1.83
CA ALA A 224 48.92 40.64 -1.30
C ALA A 224 47.81 41.72 -1.26
N GLY A 225 47.49 42.38 -0.13
CA GLY A 225 48.00 42.32 1.25
C GLY A 225 47.48 43.54 2.07
N ALA A 226 47.67 43.56 3.40
CA ALA A 226 47.20 44.60 4.35
C ALA A 226 45.65 44.75 4.43
N GLY A 227 44.99 45.01 5.58
CA GLY A 227 45.21 46.07 6.57
C GLY A 227 44.49 47.35 6.10
N GLY A 228 43.57 47.98 6.81
CA GLY A 228 43.01 47.79 8.16
C GLY A 228 42.42 49.12 8.66
N GLY A 229 41.43 49.09 9.56
CA GLY A 229 41.06 50.25 10.42
C GLY A 229 40.02 51.28 9.92
N GLY A 230 38.82 51.21 10.49
CA GLY A 230 37.98 52.38 10.85
C GLY A 230 37.30 53.18 9.74
N MET A 231 36.51 54.24 10.02
CA MET A 231 35.71 54.59 11.22
C MET A 231 34.85 55.85 10.90
N PHE A 232 33.55 55.86 11.21
CA PHE A 232 32.60 57.01 11.19
C PHE A 232 32.32 57.77 9.86
N GLY A 233 31.10 58.31 9.74
CA GLY A 233 30.75 59.33 8.73
C GLY A 233 29.24 59.46 8.45
N SER A 234 28.55 60.36 9.15
CA SER A 234 27.10 60.59 9.04
C SER A 234 26.64 61.44 7.84
N GLY A 235 25.38 61.26 7.44
CA GLY A 235 24.54 62.29 6.77
C GLY A 235 24.43 62.20 5.24
N GLY A 236 23.32 62.58 4.61
CA GLY A 236 22.03 63.04 5.14
C GLY A 236 21.28 63.96 4.17
N GLY A 237 20.05 63.60 3.77
CA GLY A 237 19.19 64.37 2.85
C GLY A 237 19.61 64.30 1.37
N GLY A 238 18.73 64.49 0.38
CA GLY A 238 17.28 64.74 0.41
C GLY A 238 16.86 65.49 -0.86
N GLY A 239 15.91 64.96 -1.64
CA GLY A 239 15.48 65.57 -2.91
C GLY A 239 14.26 64.88 -3.52
N SER A 240 13.13 65.60 -3.55
CA SER A 240 11.84 65.14 -4.08
C SER A 240 11.58 65.73 -5.47
N THR A 241 10.90 64.98 -6.35
CA THR A 241 9.79 65.46 -7.24
C THR A 241 9.31 64.36 -8.18
N GLY A 242 7.99 64.29 -8.44
CA GLY A 242 7.41 63.59 -9.61
C GLY A 242 6.60 62.30 -9.33
N SER A 243 5.29 62.47 -9.11
CA SER A 243 4.24 61.43 -9.27
C SER A 243 3.54 61.62 -10.64
N PRO A 244 2.73 60.68 -11.21
CA PRO A 244 1.94 59.66 -10.48
C PRO A 244 1.73 58.26 -11.12
N GLY A 245 1.84 57.22 -10.27
CA GLY A 245 0.94 56.05 -10.17
C GLY A 245 0.90 54.96 -11.26
N PRO A 246 0.24 53.81 -10.98
CA PRO A 246 0.02 53.15 -9.69
C PRO A 246 0.71 51.76 -9.63
N GLY A 247 0.98 51.28 -8.41
CA GLY A 247 1.91 50.15 -8.19
C GLY A 247 1.31 48.75 -8.28
N TYR A 248 2.18 47.81 -8.67
CA TYR A 248 2.26 46.46 -8.07
C TYR A 248 3.73 46.25 -7.68
N GLY A 249 3.99 45.83 -6.44
CA GLY A 249 5.35 45.72 -5.91
C GLY A 249 5.49 44.58 -4.91
N PHE A 250 6.01 43.45 -5.39
CA PHE A 250 6.72 42.50 -4.53
C PHE A 250 8.09 43.09 -4.16
N SER A 251 8.57 42.84 -2.95
CA SER A 251 9.99 43.00 -2.61
C SER A 251 10.43 42.13 -1.43
N HIS A 252 11.74 41.97 -1.32
CA HIS A 252 12.42 40.81 -0.77
C HIS A 252 13.03 41.06 0.63
N TYR A 253 13.71 40.03 1.16
CA TYR A 253 14.25 39.90 2.53
C TYR A 253 15.21 40.99 3.05
N GLY A 254 15.28 41.14 4.39
CA GLY A 254 16.38 41.75 5.13
C GLY A 254 16.31 41.61 6.66
N PHE A 255 17.29 40.92 7.28
CA PHE A 255 17.66 40.91 8.73
C PHE A 255 18.33 42.27 9.15
N PRO A 256 18.74 42.61 10.42
CA PRO A 256 19.25 41.77 11.56
C PRO A 256 18.90 42.37 12.98
N PRO A 257 19.75 42.44 14.06
CA PRO A 257 20.89 41.63 14.62
C PRO A 257 20.87 41.35 16.17
N TYR A 258 21.77 40.47 16.66
CA TYR A 258 22.41 40.38 18.03
C TYR A 258 21.52 40.22 19.30
N SER A 259 21.90 39.61 20.44
CA SER A 259 23.12 38.98 21.00
C SER A 259 22.69 37.91 22.03
N GLY A 260 23.44 36.89 22.48
CA GLY A 260 24.72 36.91 23.21
C GLY A 260 24.80 35.64 24.08
N ILE A 261 26.01 35.15 24.40
CA ILE A 261 26.24 33.80 24.97
C ILE A 261 26.68 33.89 26.44
N THR A 262 26.10 33.07 27.32
CA THR A 262 26.65 32.74 28.65
C THR A 262 26.54 31.24 28.93
N PHE A 263 27.66 30.62 29.33
CA PHE A 263 27.75 29.23 29.80
C PHE A 263 28.05 29.20 31.29
N HIS A 264 27.37 28.35 32.08
CA HIS A 264 27.86 27.77 33.33
C HIS A 264 27.05 26.49 33.69
N PRO A 265 27.53 25.60 34.59
CA PRO A 265 27.32 24.14 34.44
C PRO A 265 26.50 23.43 35.54
N GLY A 266 26.12 22.17 35.27
CA GLY A 266 25.49 21.23 36.22
C GLY A 266 23.97 21.11 36.05
N ALA A 267 23.30 19.98 36.35
CA ALA A 267 23.77 18.72 36.91
C ALA A 267 22.89 17.53 36.44
N THR A 268 23.36 16.31 36.70
CA THR A 268 22.69 15.04 36.34
C THR A 268 21.35 14.83 37.07
N LYS A 269 20.34 14.28 36.36
CA LYS A 269 19.24 13.48 36.91
C LYS A 269 18.41 12.80 35.80
N SER A 270 18.73 11.55 35.51
CA SER A 270 17.85 10.62 34.80
C SER A 270 17.03 9.85 35.82
N ASN A 271 15.69 9.84 35.69
CA ASN A 271 14.83 9.02 36.55
C ASN A 271 13.73 8.38 35.71
N SER A 272 13.96 7.14 35.27
CA SER A 272 13.03 6.32 34.50
C SER A 272 12.01 5.69 35.46
N GLY A 273 10.77 6.18 35.48
CA GLY A 273 9.70 5.67 36.33
C GLY A 273 8.77 4.73 35.56
N ILE A 274 8.91 3.42 35.78
CA ILE A 274 7.94 2.41 35.31
C ILE A 274 6.73 2.44 36.25
N THR A 275 5.54 2.71 35.72
CA THR A 275 4.28 2.73 36.50
C THR A 275 3.37 1.55 36.11
N HIS A 276 3.30 0.55 36.97
CA HIS A 276 2.21 -0.43 36.92
C HIS A 276 0.95 0.18 37.53
N GLY A 277 -0.10 0.35 36.72
CA GLY A 277 -1.41 0.81 37.18
C GLY A 277 -2.27 -0.36 37.67
N THR A 278 -2.34 -0.56 38.98
CA THR A 278 -3.25 -1.54 39.59
C THR A 278 -4.61 -0.89 39.89
N ILE A 279 -5.68 -1.53 39.42
CA ILE A 279 -7.06 -1.06 39.61
C ILE A 279 -7.51 -1.35 41.06
N ASN A 280 -7.99 -0.32 41.76
CA ASN A 280 -8.74 -0.48 43.01
C ASN A 280 -10.21 -0.11 42.78
N THR A 281 -11.09 -1.09 42.95
CA THR A 281 -12.55 -0.88 43.04
C THR A 281 -13.02 -1.12 44.46
N GLU A 282 -13.57 -0.09 45.11
CA GLU A 282 -14.35 -0.27 46.33
C GLU A 282 -15.81 -0.60 45.97
N SER A 283 -16.41 -1.54 46.71
CA SER A 283 -17.84 -1.86 46.59
C SER A 283 -18.44 -2.03 47.99
N LYS A 284 -19.66 -1.52 48.19
CA LYS A 284 -20.48 -1.87 49.35
C LYS A 284 -21.98 -1.82 49.03
N ASN A 285 -22.66 -2.87 49.49
CA ASN A 285 -24.09 -2.99 49.80
C ASN A 285 -25.10 -3.23 48.64
N ASN A 286 -25.38 -4.52 48.37
CA ASN A 286 -26.66 -5.24 48.59
C ASN A 286 -28.02 -4.50 48.57
N PRO A 287 -29.18 -5.20 48.36
CA PRO A 287 -29.39 -6.57 47.81
C PRO A 287 -30.60 -6.72 46.83
N LYS A 288 -30.74 -7.88 46.15
CA LYS A 288 -31.93 -8.79 46.23
C LYS A 288 -32.02 -9.84 45.09
N ASP A 289 -32.47 -11.03 45.49
CA ASP A 289 -33.36 -12.00 44.82
C ASP A 289 -33.26 -12.22 43.29
N CYS A 290 -32.88 -13.46 42.88
CA CYS A 290 -33.85 -14.43 42.34
C CYS A 290 -33.21 -15.77 41.88
N ASP A 291 -33.68 -16.86 42.49
CA ASP A 291 -34.03 -18.18 41.90
C ASP A 291 -33.08 -19.02 41.00
N LYS A 292 -32.89 -20.27 41.47
CA LYS A 292 -32.90 -21.56 40.72
C LYS A 292 -31.70 -21.94 39.83
N SER A 293 -31.37 -23.23 39.63
CA SER A 293 -31.61 -24.49 40.39
C SER A 293 -30.93 -25.66 39.65
N GLY A 294 -30.52 -26.71 40.37
CA GLY A 294 -30.08 -28.01 39.79
C GLY A 294 -28.55 -28.14 39.73
N ASP A 295 -27.93 -28.92 40.62
CA ASP A 295 -27.85 -30.41 40.60
C ASP A 295 -26.74 -30.86 39.62
N ARG A 296 -25.66 -31.53 40.05
CA ARG A 296 -25.73 -32.77 40.82
C ARG A 296 -24.41 -33.21 41.50
N GLU A 297 -24.57 -33.86 42.64
CA GLU A 297 -23.80 -35.00 43.20
C GLU A 297 -22.26 -34.93 43.32
N ALA A 298 -21.82 -34.98 44.59
CA ALA A 298 -20.44 -35.19 45.03
C ALA A 298 -20.19 -36.66 45.44
N LEU A 299 -19.06 -36.90 46.13
CA LEU A 299 -18.68 -38.12 46.88
C LEU A 299 -18.07 -39.25 46.02
N ASN A 300 -17.06 -40.03 46.45
CA ASN A 300 -16.31 -40.05 47.71
C ASN A 300 -15.05 -40.97 47.61
N LEU A 301 -14.06 -40.78 48.51
CA LEU A 301 -13.14 -41.81 49.08
C LEU A 301 -12.18 -42.57 48.10
N SER A 302 -11.05 -43.18 48.47
CA SER A 302 -10.20 -43.21 49.69
C SER A 302 -8.85 -43.90 49.39
N GLU A 303 -7.80 -43.59 50.16
CA GLU A 303 -6.64 -44.43 50.57
C GLU A 303 -5.96 -45.43 49.58
N LYS A 304 -4.63 -45.31 49.42
CA LYS A 304 -3.68 -46.23 50.09
C LYS A 304 -2.19 -45.89 49.90
N GLU A 305 -1.41 -46.20 50.93
CA GLU A 305 0.06 -46.25 50.92
C GLU A 305 0.58 -47.59 50.36
N THR A 306 1.83 -47.60 49.85
CA THR A 306 2.78 -48.71 50.06
C THR A 306 4.21 -48.17 50.00
N ALA A 307 5.08 -48.69 50.88
CA ALA A 307 6.48 -48.28 51.01
C ALA A 307 7.47 -49.33 50.46
N GLY A 308 8.73 -48.92 50.28
CA GLY A 308 9.88 -49.80 50.03
C GLY A 308 11.16 -49.19 50.62
N GLN A 309 12.00 -50.00 51.27
CA GLN A 309 13.22 -49.60 51.98
C GLN A 309 14.48 -50.15 51.30
N ASP A 310 15.63 -49.49 51.54
CA ASP A 310 16.98 -50.01 51.87
C ASP A 310 18.03 -48.94 51.49
N LYS A 311 18.87 -48.33 52.35
CA LYS A 311 19.87 -48.73 53.38
C LYS A 311 21.25 -49.19 52.86
N GLU A 312 22.25 -48.29 52.95
CA GLU A 312 23.51 -48.37 53.75
C GLU A 312 24.43 -47.15 53.44
N SER A 313 24.88 -46.36 54.43
CA SER A 313 26.19 -46.41 55.18
C SER A 313 27.42 -46.00 54.34
N GLY A 314 28.43 -45.22 54.77
CA GLY A 314 28.80 -44.41 55.97
C GLY A 314 30.22 -43.82 55.71
N VAL A 315 30.68 -42.66 56.22
CA VAL A 315 31.43 -42.49 57.50
C VAL A 315 32.11 -41.09 57.54
N SER A 316 31.99 -40.37 58.68
CA SER A 316 32.89 -39.39 59.39
C SER A 316 33.85 -38.40 58.65
N SER A 317 34.33 -37.27 59.23
CA SER A 317 33.90 -36.34 60.30
C SER A 317 35.00 -35.28 60.57
N THR A 318 34.66 -34.01 60.84
CA THR A 318 35.31 -33.02 61.76
C THR A 318 34.53 -31.70 61.62
N LYS A 319 33.80 -31.16 62.62
CA LYS A 319 34.25 -30.31 63.73
C LYS A 319 35.10 -29.09 63.29
N SER A 320 34.87 -27.83 63.69
CA SER A 320 33.88 -27.20 64.59
C SER A 320 34.04 -25.64 64.51
N ASP A 321 33.36 -24.71 65.22
CA ASP A 321 32.33 -24.76 66.28
C ASP A 321 31.58 -23.39 66.46
N THR A 322 30.40 -23.40 67.13
CA THR A 322 29.69 -22.26 67.77
C THR A 322 29.17 -21.07 66.91
N VAL A 323 28.15 -20.28 67.27
CA VAL A 323 27.34 -20.08 68.50
C VAL A 323 25.85 -19.98 68.15
N ALA A 324 24.96 -20.54 68.97
CA ALA A 324 23.52 -20.24 68.93
C ALA A 324 23.13 -19.26 70.04
N LEU A 325 22.31 -18.25 69.72
CA LEU A 325 21.54 -17.47 70.71
C LEU A 325 20.06 -17.50 70.32
N SER A 326 19.24 -17.93 71.26
CA SER A 326 17.81 -18.18 71.10
C SER A 326 16.95 -16.97 71.43
N PHE A 327 15.84 -16.77 70.72
CA PHE A 327 14.60 -16.24 71.29
C PHE A 327 13.39 -17.03 70.74
N PRO A 328 12.29 -17.15 71.50
CA PRO A 328 11.22 -18.11 71.23
C PRO A 328 10.17 -17.61 70.22
N MET A 329 9.32 -18.54 69.77
CA MET A 329 8.18 -18.32 68.87
C MET A 329 7.24 -17.21 69.32
N GLU A 330 6.80 -16.38 68.37
CA GLU A 330 5.39 -16.00 68.24
C GLU A 330 4.93 -16.27 66.80
N ASP A 331 3.76 -16.89 66.67
CA ASP A 331 3.17 -17.33 65.39
C ASP A 331 2.44 -16.19 64.64
N LYS A 332 2.23 -16.43 63.34
CA LYS A 332 1.31 -15.76 62.40
C LYS A 332 1.78 -14.45 61.73
N GLU A 333 2.33 -14.62 60.53
CA GLU A 333 1.75 -13.96 59.34
C GLU A 333 2.07 -14.77 58.06
N TRP A 334 1.41 -15.93 57.91
CA TRP A 334 1.64 -16.85 56.78
C TRP A 334 0.80 -16.43 55.57
N GLY A 335 1.35 -15.58 54.69
CA GLY A 335 0.67 -15.19 53.46
C GLY A 335 1.48 -14.35 52.47
N ALA A 336 2.16 -13.30 52.94
CA ALA A 336 2.85 -12.35 52.07
C ALA A 336 4.30 -12.75 51.74
N GLY A 337 5.15 -12.94 52.75
CA GLY A 337 6.61 -13.10 52.57
C GLY A 337 7.06 -14.38 51.82
N PHE A 338 6.17 -15.36 51.62
CA PHE A 338 6.51 -16.57 50.88
C PHE A 338 6.67 -16.32 49.37
N ARG A 339 5.98 -15.31 48.81
CA ARG A 339 6.14 -14.90 47.40
C ARG A 339 7.43 -14.11 47.19
N ASP A 340 7.78 -13.22 48.12
CA ASP A 340 8.97 -12.38 48.03
C ASP A 340 10.26 -13.21 48.15
N ASN A 341 10.30 -14.18 49.07
CA ASN A 341 11.42 -15.10 49.18
C ASN A 341 11.60 -15.95 47.91
N LEU A 342 10.50 -16.43 47.30
CA LEU A 342 10.55 -17.21 46.06
C LEU A 342 11.03 -16.36 44.86
N PHE A 343 10.65 -15.09 44.80
CA PHE A 343 11.15 -14.15 43.80
C PHE A 343 12.66 -13.89 43.99
N LEU A 344 13.09 -13.59 45.22
CA LEU A 344 14.49 -13.32 45.54
C LEU A 344 15.38 -14.55 45.25
N GLU A 345 14.91 -15.75 45.56
CA GLU A 345 15.62 -17.00 45.25
C GLU A 345 15.76 -17.21 43.74
N LYS A 346 14.70 -17.00 42.95
CA LYS A 346 14.77 -17.07 41.47
C LYS A 346 15.71 -16.02 40.88
N ALA A 347 15.68 -14.79 41.39
CA ALA A 347 16.57 -13.73 40.96
C ALA A 347 18.04 -14.06 41.28
N LEU A 348 18.32 -14.62 42.46
CA LEU A 348 19.67 -15.06 42.85
C LEU A 348 20.16 -16.24 41.98
N GLN A 349 19.28 -17.21 41.67
CA GLN A 349 19.60 -18.31 40.76
C GLN A 349 19.90 -17.82 39.33
N LEU A 350 19.15 -16.83 38.84
CA LEU A 350 19.40 -16.20 37.54
C LEU A 350 20.73 -15.43 37.52
N ALA A 351 20.99 -14.61 38.54
CA ALA A 351 22.26 -13.90 38.70
C ALA A 351 23.46 -14.86 38.76
N LYS A 352 23.32 -16.01 39.46
CA LYS A 352 24.32 -17.07 39.50
C LYS A 352 24.57 -17.71 38.13
N ARG A 353 23.52 -17.91 37.32
CA ARG A 353 23.66 -18.41 35.93
C ARG A 353 24.41 -17.41 35.05
N HIS A 354 24.10 -16.11 35.13
CA HIS A 354 24.84 -15.08 34.39
C HIS A 354 26.30 -14.98 34.84
N ALA A 355 26.58 -15.06 36.15
CA ALA A 355 27.94 -15.06 36.66
C ALA A 355 28.76 -16.26 36.15
N ASN A 356 28.17 -17.48 36.18
CA ASN A 356 28.81 -18.67 35.63
C ASN A 356 29.12 -18.50 34.13
N ALA A 357 28.15 -18.08 33.32
CA ALA A 357 28.38 -17.86 31.89
C ALA A 357 29.43 -16.79 31.59
N LEU A 358 29.58 -15.78 32.45
CA LEU A 358 30.65 -14.79 32.34
C LEU A 358 32.03 -15.40 32.64
N PHE A 359 32.12 -16.33 33.61
CA PHE A 359 33.34 -17.11 33.83
C PHE A 359 33.63 -18.06 32.66
N ASP A 360 32.63 -18.77 32.16
CA ASP A 360 32.77 -19.67 31.01
C ASP A 360 33.23 -18.92 29.75
N TYR A 361 32.66 -17.73 29.49
CA TYR A 361 33.13 -16.81 28.45
C TYR A 361 34.57 -16.35 28.69
N ALA A 362 34.94 -15.96 29.91
CA ALA A 362 36.31 -15.52 30.22
C ALA A 362 37.35 -16.64 30.06
N MET A 363 36.95 -17.91 30.19
CA MET A 363 37.84 -19.07 29.99
C MET A 363 37.90 -19.54 28.52
N THR A 364 36.81 -19.42 27.76
CA THR A 364 36.68 -19.96 26.39
C THR A 364 36.85 -18.93 25.29
N GLY A 365 36.54 -17.66 25.56
CA GLY A 365 36.40 -16.61 24.55
C GLY A 365 35.12 -16.70 23.71
N ASP A 366 34.25 -17.69 23.96
CA ASP A 366 33.08 -17.96 23.13
C ASP A 366 31.84 -17.16 23.57
N VAL A 367 31.46 -16.17 22.76
CA VAL A 367 30.31 -15.27 23.01
C VAL A 367 29.00 -16.05 23.16
N LYS A 368 28.89 -17.25 22.57
CA LYS A 368 27.70 -18.12 22.70
C LYS A 368 27.39 -18.48 24.15
N MET A 369 28.40 -18.55 25.03
CA MET A 369 28.20 -18.81 26.46
C MET A 369 27.35 -17.71 27.13
N LEU A 370 27.56 -16.44 26.77
CA LEU A 370 26.77 -15.31 27.29
C LEU A 370 25.35 -15.32 26.72
N LEU A 371 25.23 -15.53 25.40
CA LEU A 371 23.95 -15.55 24.69
C LEU A 371 23.04 -16.70 25.16
N ALA A 372 23.61 -17.86 25.51
CA ALA A 372 22.85 -19.03 25.95
C ALA A 372 21.98 -18.77 27.20
N VAL A 373 22.49 -18.02 28.18
CA VAL A 373 21.69 -17.64 29.37
C VAL A 373 20.61 -16.61 29.02
N GLN A 374 20.88 -15.76 28.02
CA GLN A 374 19.98 -14.71 27.53
C GLN A 374 19.02 -15.19 26.43
N ARG A 375 18.94 -16.49 26.11
CA ARG A 375 18.06 -17.04 25.06
C ARG A 375 16.60 -16.56 25.16
N HIS A 376 16.09 -16.40 26.38
CA HIS A 376 14.74 -15.89 26.63
C HIS A 376 14.50 -14.42 26.19
N LEU A 377 15.57 -13.63 26.01
CA LEU A 377 15.53 -12.25 25.52
C LEU A 377 15.62 -12.16 23.98
N THR A 378 16.02 -13.23 23.29
CA THR A 378 16.16 -13.21 21.81
C THR A 378 14.83 -13.06 21.07
N ALA A 379 13.72 -13.36 21.75
CA ALA A 379 12.35 -13.17 21.29
C ALA A 379 11.76 -11.78 21.63
N VAL A 380 12.50 -10.90 22.34
CA VAL A 380 12.06 -9.54 22.63
C VAL A 380 12.22 -8.69 21.36
N GLN A 381 11.18 -7.93 21.06
CA GLN A 381 11.11 -7.00 19.93
C GLN A 381 11.36 -5.57 20.40
N ASP A 382 11.87 -4.72 19.51
CA ASP A 382 12.02 -3.28 19.74
C ASP A 382 10.76 -2.48 19.31
N GLU A 383 10.90 -1.16 19.22
CA GLU A 383 9.82 -0.23 18.84
C GLU A 383 9.30 -0.41 17.39
N ASN A 384 10.00 -1.19 16.55
CA ASN A 384 9.62 -1.50 15.16
C ASN A 384 9.10 -2.95 15.00
N GLY A 385 9.02 -3.71 16.11
CA GLY A 385 8.80 -5.14 16.07
C GLY A 385 10.06 -5.96 15.71
N ASP A 386 11.25 -5.36 15.59
CA ASP A 386 12.46 -6.08 15.20
C ASP A 386 13.05 -6.85 16.40
N SER A 387 13.21 -8.17 16.25
CA SER A 387 13.90 -8.99 17.25
C SER A 387 15.42 -8.87 17.14
N VAL A 388 16.16 -9.39 18.13
CA VAL A 388 17.64 -9.41 18.12
C VAL A 388 18.21 -10.02 16.82
N LEU A 389 17.52 -11.03 16.25
CA LEU A 389 17.90 -11.65 14.98
C LEU A 389 17.63 -10.73 13.78
N HIS A 390 16.54 -9.96 13.77
CA HIS A 390 16.26 -8.96 12.74
C HIS A 390 17.36 -7.87 12.75
N LEU A 391 17.67 -7.31 13.92
CA LEU A 391 18.69 -6.27 14.08
C LEU A 391 20.10 -6.76 13.66
N ALA A 392 20.47 -8.00 14.01
CA ALA A 392 21.75 -8.58 13.57
C ALA A 392 21.85 -8.70 12.04
N ILE A 393 20.73 -8.95 11.36
CA ILE A 393 20.66 -9.02 9.88
C ILE A 393 20.68 -7.61 9.29
N ILE A 394 19.88 -6.67 9.82
CA ILE A 394 19.83 -5.25 9.36
C ILE A 394 21.22 -4.60 9.42
N HIS A 395 21.98 -4.87 10.49
CA HIS A 395 23.34 -4.35 10.67
C HIS A 395 24.44 -5.20 10.02
N LEU A 396 24.08 -6.19 9.19
CA LEU A 396 25.01 -7.02 8.40
C LEU A 396 26.01 -7.82 9.27
N HIS A 397 25.61 -8.25 10.46
CA HIS A 397 26.45 -8.97 11.41
C HIS A 397 26.35 -10.50 11.25
N ALA A 398 26.72 -11.02 10.08
CA ALA A 398 26.56 -12.43 9.72
C ALA A 398 27.15 -13.43 10.73
N GLN A 399 28.27 -13.11 11.40
CA GLN A 399 28.80 -14.00 12.45
C GLN A 399 27.90 -14.04 13.70
N LEU A 400 27.39 -12.89 14.15
CA LEU A 400 26.44 -12.83 15.25
C LEU A 400 25.14 -13.58 14.91
N VAL A 401 24.69 -13.51 13.65
CA VAL A 401 23.54 -14.30 13.17
C VAL A 401 23.82 -15.79 13.33
N ARG A 402 24.98 -16.30 12.91
CA ARG A 402 25.37 -17.72 13.12
C ARG A 402 25.41 -18.10 14.60
N ASP A 403 26.03 -17.27 15.43
CA ASP A 403 26.15 -17.52 16.88
C ASP A 403 24.75 -17.55 17.55
N LEU A 404 23.84 -16.65 17.15
CA LEU A 404 22.44 -16.63 17.60
C LEU A 404 21.66 -17.86 17.13
N LEU A 405 21.82 -18.27 15.87
CA LEU A 405 21.17 -19.46 15.31
C LEU A 405 21.63 -20.76 16.00
N GLU A 406 22.93 -20.88 16.32
CA GLU A 406 23.46 -22.02 17.07
C GLU A 406 22.88 -22.08 18.50
N VAL A 407 22.86 -20.94 19.20
CA VAL A 407 22.31 -20.82 20.57
C VAL A 407 20.79 -21.00 20.63
N THR A 408 20.06 -20.60 19.58
CA THR A 408 18.60 -20.75 19.49
C THR A 408 18.15 -22.10 18.94
N SER A 409 19.06 -22.96 18.49
CA SER A 409 18.73 -24.34 18.09
C SER A 409 18.01 -25.11 19.22
N GLY A 410 16.98 -25.89 18.88
CA GLY A 410 16.12 -26.62 19.84
C GLY A 410 14.67 -26.12 19.92
N LEU A 411 13.99 -26.41 21.05
CA LEU A 411 12.52 -26.36 21.21
C LEU A 411 11.79 -25.02 20.92
N ILE A 412 12.51 -23.90 20.78
CA ILE A 412 11.94 -22.56 20.55
C ILE A 412 12.56 -21.90 19.30
N CYS A 413 13.21 -22.70 18.44
CA CYS A 413 13.90 -22.14 17.27
C CYS A 413 12.89 -21.62 16.23
N ASP A 414 11.84 -22.39 15.95
CA ASP A 414 10.85 -22.11 14.91
C ASP A 414 10.08 -20.79 15.16
N ASP A 415 9.68 -20.52 16.41
CA ASP A 415 9.00 -19.27 16.78
C ASP A 415 9.88 -18.02 16.62
N ILE A 416 11.21 -18.16 16.74
CA ILE A 416 12.16 -17.03 16.70
C ILE A 416 12.63 -16.77 15.26
N ILE A 417 12.95 -17.81 14.49
CA ILE A 417 13.41 -17.66 13.09
C ILE A 417 12.30 -17.20 12.15
N ASN A 418 11.04 -17.44 12.52
CA ASN A 418 9.85 -17.07 11.75
C ASN A 418 9.09 -15.87 12.35
N MET A 419 9.62 -15.27 13.42
CA MET A 419 9.06 -14.06 14.02
C MET A 419 8.95 -12.95 12.96
N ARG A 420 7.89 -12.14 13.03
CA ARG A 420 7.64 -11.04 12.08
C ARG A 420 7.69 -9.69 12.80
N ASN A 421 8.34 -8.71 12.20
CA ASN A 421 8.31 -7.31 12.64
C ASN A 421 7.01 -6.59 12.20
N ASP A 422 6.89 -5.29 12.46
CA ASP A 422 5.69 -4.51 12.13
C ASP A 422 5.45 -4.35 10.61
N LEU A 423 6.49 -4.54 9.79
CA LEU A 423 6.38 -4.65 8.33
C LEU A 423 6.02 -6.07 7.86
N TYR A 424 5.68 -6.95 8.80
CA TYR A 424 5.40 -8.38 8.61
C TYR A 424 6.57 -9.16 7.98
N GLN A 425 7.78 -8.61 8.03
CA GLN A 425 8.99 -9.23 7.48
C GLN A 425 9.59 -10.19 8.50
N THR A 426 10.09 -11.32 8.01
CA THR A 426 10.85 -12.30 8.80
C THR A 426 12.34 -12.01 8.71
N PRO A 427 13.19 -12.62 9.56
CA PRO A 427 14.65 -12.64 9.38
C PRO A 427 15.07 -13.03 7.96
N LEU A 428 14.37 -13.99 7.34
CA LEU A 428 14.63 -14.42 5.97
C LEU A 428 14.30 -13.34 4.93
N HIS A 429 13.18 -12.63 5.08
CA HIS A 429 12.85 -11.48 4.21
C HIS A 429 13.92 -10.38 4.31
N LEU A 430 14.38 -10.06 5.52
CA LEU A 430 15.43 -9.08 5.71
C LEU A 430 16.78 -9.54 5.14
N ALA A 431 17.15 -10.81 5.26
CA ALA A 431 18.39 -11.35 4.69
C ALA A 431 18.41 -11.26 3.15
N VAL A 432 17.27 -11.48 2.49
CA VAL A 432 17.11 -11.29 1.04
C VAL A 432 17.21 -9.80 0.66
N ILE A 433 16.49 -8.91 1.36
CA ILE A 433 16.50 -7.45 1.10
C ILE A 433 17.89 -6.84 1.31
N THR A 434 18.60 -7.28 2.35
CA THR A 434 19.99 -6.85 2.68
C THR A 434 21.06 -7.59 1.87
N LYS A 435 20.67 -8.48 0.95
CA LYS A 435 21.54 -9.11 -0.06
C LYS A 435 22.60 -10.07 0.56
N GLN A 436 22.28 -10.70 1.69
CA GLN A 436 23.20 -11.58 2.45
C GLN A 436 23.03 -13.06 2.10
N GLU A 437 23.71 -13.52 1.04
CA GLU A 437 23.66 -14.92 0.54
C GLU A 437 23.98 -15.96 1.63
N ASP A 438 25.10 -15.83 2.34
CA ASP A 438 25.51 -16.75 3.42
C ASP A 438 24.44 -16.88 4.52
N VAL A 439 23.83 -15.75 4.91
CA VAL A 439 22.82 -15.68 5.97
C VAL A 439 21.50 -16.32 5.52
N VAL A 440 21.13 -16.16 4.24
CA VAL A 440 19.98 -16.87 3.66
C VAL A 440 20.22 -18.39 3.72
N GLU A 441 21.41 -18.88 3.37
CA GLU A 441 21.71 -20.31 3.46
C GLU A 441 21.68 -20.81 4.92
N ASP A 442 22.28 -20.06 5.86
CA ASP A 442 22.29 -20.39 7.29
C ASP A 442 20.86 -20.45 7.88
N LEU A 443 19.98 -19.49 7.55
CA LEU A 443 18.57 -19.47 7.98
C LEU A 443 17.78 -20.66 7.41
N LEU A 444 17.94 -20.96 6.11
CA LEU A 444 17.26 -22.10 5.48
C LEU A 444 17.72 -23.44 6.07
N ARG A 445 19.00 -23.55 6.45
CA ARG A 445 19.56 -24.76 7.08
C ARG A 445 18.98 -25.03 8.47
N VAL A 446 18.62 -23.97 9.20
CA VAL A 446 17.97 -24.04 10.53
C VAL A 446 16.45 -24.30 10.41
N GLY A 447 15.86 -24.08 9.24
CA GLY A 447 14.48 -24.46 8.93
C GLY A 447 13.51 -23.31 8.69
N ALA A 448 14.01 -22.07 8.55
CA ALA A 448 13.21 -20.88 8.32
C ALA A 448 12.15 -21.09 7.22
N ASP A 449 10.93 -20.60 7.47
CA ASP A 449 9.81 -20.85 6.58
C ASP A 449 9.76 -19.89 5.40
N LEU A 450 9.58 -20.47 4.22
CA LEU A 450 9.47 -19.77 2.94
C LEU A 450 8.02 -19.38 2.62
N SER A 451 7.04 -19.98 3.29
CA SER A 451 5.61 -19.74 3.04
C SER A 451 5.10 -18.40 3.59
N LEU A 452 5.82 -17.84 4.56
CA LEU A 452 5.50 -16.56 5.18
C LEU A 452 5.67 -15.42 4.19
N LEU A 453 4.74 -14.47 4.24
CA LEU A 453 4.68 -13.32 3.34
C LEU A 453 4.94 -12.01 4.08
N ASP A 454 5.49 -11.00 3.41
CA ASP A 454 5.58 -9.64 3.96
C ASP A 454 4.23 -8.90 3.91
N ARG A 455 4.21 -7.62 4.33
CA ARG A 455 3.00 -6.78 4.33
C ARG A 455 2.37 -6.53 2.95
N TRP A 456 3.09 -6.81 1.85
CA TRP A 456 2.62 -6.69 0.47
C TRP A 456 2.34 -8.07 -0.14
N GLY A 457 2.33 -9.13 0.67
CA GLY A 457 2.13 -10.50 0.22
C GLY A 457 3.34 -11.10 -0.53
N ASN A 458 4.52 -10.48 -0.51
CA ASN A 458 5.70 -11.08 -1.15
C ASN A 458 6.29 -12.17 -0.24
N SER A 459 6.57 -13.33 -0.82
CA SER A 459 7.47 -14.32 -0.21
C SER A 459 8.94 -13.98 -0.47
N ALA A 460 9.86 -14.69 0.19
CA ALA A 460 11.31 -14.55 -0.06
C ALA A 460 11.71 -14.71 -1.55
N LEU A 461 11.00 -15.54 -2.34
CA LEU A 461 11.23 -15.70 -3.77
C LEU A 461 10.87 -14.43 -4.55
N HIS A 462 9.72 -13.82 -4.26
CA HIS A 462 9.27 -12.57 -4.87
C HIS A 462 10.26 -11.43 -4.57
N LEU A 463 10.76 -11.35 -3.34
CA LEU A 463 11.78 -10.37 -2.96
C LEU A 463 13.09 -10.59 -3.73
N ALA A 464 13.59 -11.83 -3.82
CA ALA A 464 14.82 -12.12 -4.55
C ALA A 464 14.70 -11.83 -6.07
N ALA A 465 13.52 -12.09 -6.67
CA ALA A 465 13.21 -11.72 -8.04
C ALA A 465 13.14 -10.20 -8.24
N ARG A 466 12.51 -9.46 -7.31
CA ARG A 466 12.36 -7.99 -7.36
C ARG A 466 13.69 -7.27 -7.27
N GLU A 467 14.56 -7.69 -6.36
CA GLU A 467 15.88 -7.09 -6.18
C GLU A 467 16.90 -7.56 -7.25
N GLY A 468 16.55 -8.53 -8.09
CA GLY A 468 17.39 -9.06 -9.16
C GLY A 468 18.57 -9.91 -8.65
N HIS A 469 18.37 -10.72 -7.60
CA HIS A 469 19.45 -11.46 -6.94
C HIS A 469 19.42 -12.94 -7.30
N ASP A 470 20.01 -13.24 -8.45
CA ASP A 470 20.16 -14.56 -9.04
C ASP A 470 20.78 -15.58 -8.06
N LYS A 471 21.86 -15.22 -7.36
CA LYS A 471 22.52 -16.13 -6.41
C LYS A 471 21.60 -16.52 -5.24
N ILE A 472 21.01 -15.52 -4.59
CA ILE A 472 20.07 -15.71 -3.48
C ILE A 472 18.85 -16.51 -3.94
N LEU A 473 18.31 -16.18 -5.12
CA LEU A 473 17.23 -16.93 -5.74
C LEU A 473 17.63 -18.39 -6.02
N SER A 474 18.86 -18.66 -6.47
CA SER A 474 19.38 -20.02 -6.65
C SER A 474 19.52 -20.79 -5.34
N VAL A 475 19.83 -20.12 -4.23
CA VAL A 475 19.90 -20.72 -2.89
C VAL A 475 18.49 -21.06 -2.39
N LEU A 476 17.52 -20.15 -2.56
CA LEU A 476 16.13 -20.37 -2.22
C LEU A 476 15.53 -21.54 -3.03
N LEU A 477 15.71 -21.55 -4.36
CA LEU A 477 15.15 -22.56 -5.27
C LEU A 477 15.74 -23.97 -5.09
N LYS A 478 16.95 -24.11 -4.53
CA LYS A 478 17.51 -25.43 -4.13
C LYS A 478 16.72 -26.09 -3.00
N ASN A 479 15.95 -25.33 -2.22
CA ASN A 479 15.15 -25.88 -1.13
C ASN A 479 13.83 -26.45 -1.69
N ARG A 480 13.53 -27.73 -1.41
CA ARG A 480 12.30 -28.40 -1.86
C ARG A 480 11.00 -27.68 -1.47
N LYS A 481 11.01 -26.90 -0.38
CA LYS A 481 9.85 -26.08 0.02
C LYS A 481 9.58 -24.94 -0.99
N ALA A 482 10.61 -24.40 -1.63
CA ALA A 482 10.48 -23.28 -2.58
C ALA A 482 9.73 -23.68 -3.85
N THR A 483 9.91 -24.92 -4.33
CA THR A 483 9.21 -25.43 -5.53
C THR A 483 7.69 -25.43 -5.38
N LEU A 484 7.16 -25.57 -4.15
CA LEU A 484 5.71 -25.50 -3.88
C LEU A 484 5.16 -24.05 -3.88
N LEU A 485 6.03 -23.05 -3.85
CA LEU A 485 5.71 -21.64 -3.65
C LEU A 485 6.09 -20.77 -4.85
N ILE A 486 6.63 -21.37 -5.92
CA ILE A 486 7.19 -20.66 -7.08
C ILE A 486 6.11 -19.95 -7.91
N ASP A 487 4.93 -20.57 -8.00
CA ASP A 487 3.75 -20.08 -8.73
C ASP A 487 2.68 -19.43 -7.84
N HIS A 488 2.99 -19.19 -6.55
CA HIS A 488 2.09 -18.40 -5.72
C HIS A 488 2.18 -16.93 -6.12
N PRO A 489 1.05 -16.22 -6.32
CA PRO A 489 1.05 -14.79 -6.55
C PRO A 489 1.30 -14.02 -5.24
N ASN A 490 1.92 -12.85 -5.34
CA ASN A 490 1.98 -11.89 -4.23
C ASN A 490 0.64 -11.14 -4.03
N GLY A 491 0.59 -10.19 -3.10
CA GLY A 491 -0.62 -9.40 -2.81
C GLY A 491 -1.12 -8.51 -3.95
N GLU A 492 -0.29 -8.28 -4.98
CA GLU A 492 -0.66 -7.58 -6.22
C GLU A 492 -1.11 -8.53 -7.33
N GLY A 493 -1.17 -9.84 -7.08
CA GLY A 493 -1.55 -10.85 -8.07
C GLY A 493 -0.42 -11.32 -8.98
N LEU A 494 0.84 -10.99 -8.66
CA LEU A 494 2.02 -11.24 -9.50
C LEU A 494 2.86 -12.41 -8.96
N ASN A 495 2.99 -13.49 -9.74
CA ASN A 495 3.97 -14.56 -9.50
C ASN A 495 5.42 -14.05 -9.61
N ALA A 496 6.38 -14.79 -9.02
CA ALA A 496 7.80 -14.45 -9.05
C ALA A 496 8.38 -14.24 -10.48
N ILE A 497 7.87 -14.96 -11.49
CA ILE A 497 8.30 -14.80 -12.88
C ILE A 497 7.93 -13.43 -13.48
N HIS A 498 6.72 -12.92 -13.16
CA HIS A 498 6.30 -11.57 -13.56
C HIS A 498 7.22 -10.52 -12.95
N ILE A 499 7.55 -10.67 -11.67
CA ILE A 499 8.45 -9.77 -10.96
C ILE A 499 9.86 -9.79 -11.56
N ALA A 500 10.39 -10.96 -11.94
CA ALA A 500 11.70 -11.06 -12.60
C ALA A 500 11.75 -10.35 -13.96
N VAL A 501 10.64 -10.34 -14.70
CA VAL A 501 10.50 -9.57 -15.95
C VAL A 501 10.41 -8.07 -15.66
N MET A 502 9.60 -7.66 -14.67
CA MET A 502 9.47 -6.26 -14.25
C MET A 502 10.77 -5.67 -13.68
N SER A 503 11.61 -6.49 -13.02
CA SER A 503 12.93 -6.09 -12.52
C SER A 503 14.03 -6.13 -13.59
N ASN A 504 13.70 -6.50 -14.83
CA ASN A 504 14.63 -6.66 -15.95
C ASN A 504 15.80 -7.63 -15.64
N SER A 505 15.53 -8.72 -14.92
CA SER A 505 16.55 -9.69 -14.52
C SER A 505 16.45 -10.99 -15.32
N LEU A 506 17.12 -11.02 -16.48
CA LEU A 506 17.31 -12.23 -17.29
C LEU A 506 17.87 -13.41 -16.46
N PRO A 507 18.89 -13.25 -15.58
CA PRO A 507 19.39 -14.36 -14.77
C PRO A 507 18.36 -14.92 -13.78
N CYS A 508 17.54 -14.05 -13.15
CA CYS A 508 16.47 -14.52 -12.26
C CYS A 508 15.37 -15.24 -13.05
N LEU A 509 15.01 -14.74 -14.23
CA LEU A 509 14.04 -15.36 -15.12
C LEU A 509 14.49 -16.77 -15.52
N LEU A 510 15.74 -16.92 -16.00
CA LEU A 510 16.32 -18.21 -16.37
C LEU A 510 16.31 -19.22 -15.20
N LEU A 511 16.62 -18.77 -13.98
CA LEU A 511 16.58 -19.62 -12.79
C LEU A 511 15.16 -20.07 -12.41
N LEU A 512 14.15 -19.21 -12.58
CA LEU A 512 12.74 -19.55 -12.33
C LEU A 512 12.22 -20.56 -13.36
N VAL A 513 12.50 -20.33 -14.66
CA VAL A 513 12.16 -21.26 -15.74
C VAL A 513 12.83 -22.62 -15.51
N ALA A 514 14.14 -22.63 -15.22
CA ALA A 514 14.89 -23.87 -14.93
C ALA A 514 14.44 -24.59 -13.65
N ALA A 515 13.80 -23.89 -12.72
CA ALA A 515 13.18 -24.46 -11.52
C ALA A 515 11.73 -24.95 -11.73
N GLY A 516 11.17 -24.77 -12.93
CA GLY A 516 9.83 -25.23 -13.30
C GLY A 516 8.70 -24.26 -12.94
N ALA A 517 8.96 -22.96 -12.90
CA ALA A 517 7.90 -21.95 -12.78
C ALA A 517 6.96 -21.97 -14.00
N GLU A 518 5.66 -21.79 -13.77
CA GLU A 518 4.66 -21.74 -14.84
C GLU A 518 4.80 -20.44 -15.66
N VAL A 519 5.36 -20.58 -16.86
CA VAL A 519 5.70 -19.45 -17.75
C VAL A 519 4.46 -18.77 -18.32
N ASN A 520 3.36 -19.52 -18.44
CA ASN A 520 2.09 -19.06 -18.99
C ASN A 520 1.11 -18.61 -17.89
N ALA A 521 1.58 -18.51 -16.63
CA ALA A 521 0.78 -17.98 -15.54
C ALA A 521 0.30 -16.57 -15.89
N GLN A 522 -0.98 -16.30 -15.62
CA GLN A 522 -1.60 -14.99 -15.80
C GLN A 522 -1.64 -14.26 -14.46
N GLU A 523 -1.22 -12.99 -14.43
CA GLU A 523 -1.39 -12.15 -13.25
C GLU A 523 -2.86 -11.73 -13.04
N GLN A 524 -3.26 -11.51 -11.79
CA GLN A 524 -4.67 -11.50 -11.39
C GLN A 524 -5.45 -10.21 -11.74
N LYS A 525 -4.79 -9.12 -12.16
CA LYS A 525 -5.47 -7.83 -12.42
C LYS A 525 -5.97 -7.70 -13.84
N SER A 526 -5.18 -8.11 -14.82
CA SER A 526 -5.47 -7.97 -16.27
C SER A 526 -5.22 -9.24 -17.08
N GLY A 527 -4.78 -10.33 -16.44
CA GLY A 527 -4.54 -11.61 -17.12
C GLY A 527 -3.24 -11.64 -17.93
N ARG A 528 -2.30 -10.71 -17.67
CA ARG A 528 -1.03 -10.64 -18.40
C ARG A 528 -0.10 -11.79 -18.01
N THR A 529 0.55 -12.38 -19.00
CA THR A 529 1.63 -13.36 -18.78
C THR A 529 2.99 -12.66 -18.75
N ALA A 530 4.05 -13.38 -18.34
CA ALA A 530 5.42 -12.89 -18.39
C ALA A 530 5.83 -12.35 -19.78
N LEU A 531 5.31 -12.95 -20.86
CA LEU A 531 5.58 -12.52 -22.24
C LEU A 531 4.92 -11.17 -22.58
N HIS A 532 3.70 -10.93 -22.09
CA HIS A 532 3.04 -9.63 -22.23
C HIS A 532 3.86 -8.53 -21.58
N LEU A 533 4.33 -8.76 -20.34
CA LEU A 533 5.17 -7.80 -19.62
C LEU A 533 6.52 -7.56 -20.31
N ALA A 534 7.16 -8.59 -20.85
CA ALA A 534 8.43 -8.45 -21.57
C ALA A 534 8.27 -7.56 -22.82
N VAL A 535 7.17 -7.72 -23.55
CA VAL A 535 6.80 -6.86 -24.70
C VAL A 535 6.39 -5.45 -24.24
N GLU A 536 5.70 -5.34 -23.10
CA GLU A 536 5.32 -4.06 -22.47
C GLU A 536 6.52 -3.25 -21.94
N TYR A 537 7.69 -3.87 -21.76
CA TYR A 537 8.95 -3.19 -21.46
C TYR A 537 9.90 -3.10 -22.68
N ASP A 538 9.41 -3.38 -23.89
CA ASP A 538 10.16 -3.41 -25.16
C ASP A 538 11.43 -4.31 -25.12
N ASN A 539 11.39 -5.37 -24.30
CA ASN A 539 12.56 -6.15 -23.93
C ASN A 539 12.70 -7.45 -24.75
N ILE A 540 13.38 -7.32 -25.88
CA ILE A 540 13.65 -8.40 -26.84
C ILE A 540 14.37 -9.59 -26.18
N SER A 541 15.31 -9.34 -25.26
CA SER A 541 16.08 -10.40 -24.60
C SER A 541 15.21 -11.26 -23.67
N LEU A 542 14.34 -10.63 -22.88
CA LEU A 542 13.40 -11.36 -22.02
C LEU A 542 12.32 -12.07 -22.85
N ALA A 543 11.77 -11.40 -23.87
CA ALA A 543 10.78 -12.01 -24.76
C ALA A 543 11.35 -13.23 -25.50
N GLY A 544 12.57 -13.12 -26.05
CA GLY A 544 13.26 -14.24 -26.70
C GLY A 544 13.57 -15.38 -25.74
N CYS A 545 13.97 -15.09 -24.50
CA CYS A 545 14.17 -16.09 -23.45
C CYS A 545 12.88 -16.86 -23.12
N LEU A 546 11.76 -16.16 -22.96
CA LEU A 546 10.45 -16.76 -22.68
C LEU A 546 9.98 -17.67 -23.82
N LEU A 547 10.15 -17.22 -25.07
CA LEU A 547 9.75 -17.97 -26.27
C LEU A 547 10.63 -19.19 -26.55
N LEU A 548 11.95 -19.10 -26.33
CA LEU A 548 12.91 -20.16 -26.71
C LEU A 548 13.26 -21.14 -25.58
N GLU A 549 13.33 -20.67 -24.34
CA GLU A 549 13.71 -21.50 -23.19
C GLU A 549 12.53 -21.79 -22.25
N GLY A 550 11.50 -20.94 -22.24
CA GLY A 550 10.32 -21.07 -21.39
C GLY A 550 9.08 -21.69 -22.03
N ASP A 551 9.11 -22.02 -23.33
CA ASP A 551 7.96 -22.54 -24.10
C ASP A 551 6.68 -21.68 -23.92
N ALA A 552 6.86 -20.36 -23.92
CA ALA A 552 5.77 -19.41 -23.70
C ALA A 552 4.78 -19.41 -24.89
N HIS A 553 3.49 -19.55 -24.61
CA HIS A 553 2.42 -19.55 -25.60
C HIS A 553 2.32 -18.15 -26.24
N VAL A 554 2.72 -18.05 -27.52
CA VAL A 554 2.89 -16.78 -28.23
C VAL A 554 1.59 -15.98 -28.34
N ASP A 555 0.48 -16.67 -28.60
CA ASP A 555 -0.87 -16.10 -28.72
C ASP A 555 -1.68 -16.22 -27.41
N SER A 556 -1.01 -16.23 -26.25
CA SER A 556 -1.68 -16.04 -24.95
C SER A 556 -2.52 -14.76 -24.97
N THR A 557 -3.74 -14.78 -24.45
CA THR A 557 -4.60 -13.58 -24.36
C THR A 557 -4.72 -13.06 -22.92
N THR A 558 -4.74 -11.75 -22.74
CA THR A 558 -5.18 -11.07 -21.51
C THR A 558 -6.69 -11.18 -21.29
N TYR A 559 -7.23 -10.63 -20.18
CA TYR A 559 -8.68 -10.61 -19.91
C TYR A 559 -9.48 -9.77 -20.92
N ASP A 560 -8.85 -8.76 -21.53
CA ASP A 560 -9.35 -7.97 -22.66
C ASP A 560 -9.01 -8.58 -24.04
N GLY A 561 -8.58 -9.85 -24.08
CA GLY A 561 -8.34 -10.58 -25.33
C GLY A 561 -7.07 -10.17 -26.08
N THR A 562 -6.28 -9.23 -25.56
CA THR A 562 -5.06 -8.78 -26.24
C THR A 562 -3.97 -9.84 -26.15
N THR A 563 -3.27 -10.08 -27.25
CA THR A 563 -2.06 -10.93 -27.30
C THR A 563 -0.79 -10.07 -27.19
N PRO A 564 0.39 -10.64 -26.93
CA PRO A 564 1.65 -9.89 -26.97
C PRO A 564 1.88 -9.21 -28.32
N LEU A 565 1.36 -9.77 -29.42
CA LEU A 565 1.46 -9.18 -30.75
C LEU A 565 0.65 -7.88 -30.88
N HIS A 566 -0.53 -7.79 -30.25
CA HIS A 566 -1.30 -6.54 -30.18
C HIS A 566 -0.47 -5.43 -29.49
N ILE A 567 0.18 -5.76 -28.36
CA ILE A 567 0.99 -4.80 -27.60
C ILE A 567 2.20 -4.33 -28.43
N ALA A 568 2.91 -5.26 -29.10
CA ALA A 568 4.02 -4.92 -29.98
C ALA A 568 3.58 -4.06 -31.18
N ALA A 569 2.40 -4.34 -31.74
CA ALA A 569 1.87 -3.62 -32.89
C ALA A 569 1.40 -2.20 -32.55
N GLY A 570 0.59 -2.04 -31.49
CA GLY A 570 0.11 -0.75 -30.98
C GLY A 570 1.23 0.20 -30.55
N ARG A 571 2.40 -0.33 -30.20
CA ARG A 571 3.60 0.45 -29.85
C ARG A 571 4.55 0.69 -31.03
N GLY A 572 4.35 -0.01 -32.14
CA GLY A 572 5.22 0.10 -33.32
C GLY A 572 6.58 -0.58 -33.19
N SER A 573 6.76 -1.51 -32.23
CA SER A 573 8.03 -2.20 -31.93
C SER A 573 8.37 -3.25 -32.98
N THR A 574 8.98 -2.83 -34.10
CA THR A 574 9.31 -3.67 -35.27
C THR A 574 10.09 -4.94 -34.92
N ARG A 575 11.08 -4.85 -34.04
CA ARG A 575 11.90 -6.00 -33.61
C ARG A 575 11.08 -7.04 -32.83
N LEU A 576 10.18 -6.61 -31.95
CA LEU A 576 9.32 -7.52 -31.19
C LEU A 576 8.21 -8.10 -32.05
N ALA A 577 7.59 -7.30 -32.93
CA ALA A 577 6.62 -7.80 -33.90
C ALA A 577 7.25 -8.88 -34.82
N ALA A 578 8.48 -8.66 -35.29
CA ALA A 578 9.23 -9.66 -36.05
C ALA A 578 9.56 -10.92 -35.23
N LEU A 579 10.00 -10.77 -33.97
CA LEU A 579 10.30 -11.90 -33.08
C LEU A 579 9.05 -12.76 -32.80
N LEU A 580 7.94 -12.13 -32.43
CA LEU A 580 6.67 -12.81 -32.15
C LEU A 580 6.13 -13.49 -33.42
N LYS A 581 6.18 -12.80 -34.57
CA LYS A 581 5.76 -13.37 -35.85
C LYS A 581 6.62 -14.56 -36.28
N ALA A 582 7.93 -14.51 -36.02
CA ALA A 582 8.86 -15.63 -36.27
C ALA A 582 8.65 -16.80 -35.29
N ALA A 583 8.21 -16.52 -34.06
CA ALA A 583 7.80 -17.54 -33.09
C ALA A 583 6.43 -18.17 -33.39
N GLY A 584 5.70 -17.66 -34.40
CA GLY A 584 4.45 -18.25 -34.88
C GLY A 584 3.17 -17.45 -34.58
N ALA A 585 3.28 -16.25 -34.00
CA ALA A 585 2.11 -15.44 -33.62
C ALA A 585 1.14 -15.17 -34.79
N ASP A 586 -0.16 -15.25 -34.51
CA ASP A 586 -1.22 -14.99 -35.47
C ASP A 586 -1.65 -13.50 -35.45
N PRO A 587 -1.45 -12.74 -36.55
CA PRO A 587 -1.85 -11.34 -36.67
C PRO A 587 -3.36 -11.15 -36.90
N LEU A 588 -4.15 -12.23 -36.95
CA LEU A 588 -5.60 -12.20 -37.16
C LEU A 588 -6.41 -12.46 -35.88
N VAL A 589 -5.76 -12.67 -34.73
CA VAL A 589 -6.47 -12.79 -33.44
C VAL A 589 -7.14 -11.46 -33.12
N GLU A 590 -8.44 -11.48 -32.87
CA GLU A 590 -9.22 -10.32 -32.44
C GLU A 590 -9.20 -10.19 -30.91
N ASN A 591 -8.94 -8.99 -30.38
CA ASN A 591 -9.12 -8.70 -28.96
C ASN A 591 -10.60 -8.38 -28.62
N PHE A 592 -10.91 -8.13 -27.35
CA PHE A 592 -12.23 -7.62 -26.99
C PHE A 592 -12.20 -6.09 -27.04
N GLU A 593 -12.84 -5.48 -28.04
CA GLU A 593 -13.11 -4.04 -27.97
C GLU A 593 -13.93 -3.73 -26.70
N PRO A 594 -13.66 -2.60 -26.02
CA PRO A 594 -14.60 -2.09 -25.03
C PRO A 594 -15.93 -1.90 -25.74
N LEU A 595 -17.00 -2.50 -25.19
CA LEU A 595 -18.36 -2.22 -25.64
C LEU A 595 -18.53 -0.70 -25.65
N TYR A 596 -18.65 -0.11 -26.84
CA TYR A 596 -18.87 1.32 -26.96
C TYR A 596 -20.11 1.67 -26.14
N ASP A 597 -19.98 2.63 -25.22
CA ASP A 597 -21.11 3.35 -24.67
C ASP A 597 -21.76 4.14 -25.83
N LEU A 598 -22.56 3.45 -26.64
CA LEU A 598 -23.35 3.97 -27.76
C LEU A 598 -24.57 4.74 -27.24
N ASP A 599 -24.23 5.79 -26.49
CA ASP A 599 -25.00 7.00 -26.27
C ASP A 599 -26.29 6.89 -25.43
N ASP A 600 -26.72 8.07 -24.95
CA ASP A 600 -28.11 8.35 -24.59
C ASP A 600 -29.02 8.36 -25.86
N SER A 601 -28.93 7.30 -26.69
CA SER A 601 -29.63 7.16 -27.98
C SER A 601 -30.65 6.00 -27.98
N TRP A 602 -31.44 5.93 -26.91
CA TRP A 602 -32.70 5.18 -26.94
C TRP A 602 -33.64 5.75 -28.01
N GLU A 603 -33.59 5.24 -29.24
CA GLU A 603 -34.77 4.97 -30.08
C GLU A 603 -34.41 4.23 -31.39
N LYS A 604 -34.15 2.91 -31.29
CA LYS A 604 -34.47 1.94 -32.35
C LYS A 604 -34.55 0.51 -31.80
N ALA A 605 -35.74 0.10 -31.38
CA ALA A 605 -35.99 -1.28 -31.02
C ALA A 605 -36.09 -2.15 -32.28
N GLY A 606 -35.23 -3.17 -32.41
CA GLY A 606 -35.48 -4.31 -33.33
C GLY A 606 -34.35 -4.75 -34.25
N GLU A 607 -33.14 -4.18 -34.16
CA GLU A 607 -31.97 -4.70 -34.87
C GLU A 607 -31.10 -5.50 -33.88
N ASP A 608 -30.67 -6.68 -34.31
CA ASP A 608 -29.85 -7.64 -33.56
C ASP A 608 -28.58 -6.94 -33.05
N GLU A 609 -28.22 -7.13 -31.76
CA GLU A 609 -26.96 -6.60 -31.21
C GLU A 609 -25.79 -7.35 -31.85
N GLY A 610 -25.38 -6.87 -33.03
CA GLY A 610 -24.31 -7.47 -33.80
C GLY A 610 -23.03 -7.52 -32.96
N VAL A 611 -22.41 -8.71 -32.92
CA VAL A 611 -21.09 -8.89 -32.32
C VAL A 611 -20.14 -7.91 -33.01
N VAL A 612 -19.70 -6.89 -32.27
CA VAL A 612 -18.67 -5.95 -32.73
C VAL A 612 -17.38 -6.77 -32.86
N PRO A 613 -16.81 -6.92 -34.08
CA PRO A 613 -15.55 -7.64 -34.25
C PRO A 613 -14.45 -6.92 -33.48
N GLY A 614 -13.50 -7.68 -32.95
CA GLY A 614 -12.38 -7.11 -32.21
C GLY A 614 -11.39 -6.38 -33.12
N THR A 615 -10.49 -5.60 -32.53
CA THR A 615 -9.34 -5.09 -33.26
C THR A 615 -8.27 -6.18 -33.36
N THR A 616 -7.65 -6.33 -34.54
CA THR A 616 -6.52 -7.26 -34.72
C THR A 616 -5.17 -6.55 -34.49
N PRO A 617 -4.06 -7.28 -34.27
CA PRO A 617 -2.72 -6.70 -34.27
C PRO A 617 -2.39 -5.95 -35.56
N LEU A 618 -2.99 -6.37 -36.69
CA LEU A 618 -2.80 -5.71 -37.98
C LEU A 618 -3.43 -4.32 -38.01
N ASP A 619 -4.63 -4.16 -37.45
CA ASP A 619 -5.33 -2.88 -37.33
C ASP A 619 -4.67 -1.95 -36.31
N MET A 620 -4.09 -2.51 -35.25
CA MET A 620 -3.32 -1.77 -34.24
C MET A 620 -1.92 -1.32 -34.70
N ALA A 621 -1.46 -1.67 -35.90
CA ALA A 621 -0.08 -1.44 -36.33
C ALA A 621 0.30 0.05 -36.45
N ALA A 622 0.98 0.60 -35.44
CA ALA A 622 1.32 2.02 -35.36
C ALA A 622 2.34 2.50 -36.42
N ASN A 623 3.13 1.59 -37.00
CA ASN A 623 4.19 1.87 -37.97
C ASN A 623 3.99 1.05 -39.24
N SER A 624 4.24 1.63 -40.42
CA SER A 624 4.15 0.93 -41.71
C SER A 624 5.08 -0.28 -41.80
N GLN A 625 6.26 -0.21 -41.19
CA GLN A 625 7.18 -1.36 -41.08
C GLN A 625 6.57 -2.52 -40.28
N VAL A 626 5.79 -2.25 -39.22
CA VAL A 626 5.10 -3.30 -38.46
C VAL A 626 3.99 -3.92 -39.30
N PHE A 627 3.14 -3.09 -39.91
CA PHE A 627 2.08 -3.55 -40.82
C PHE A 627 2.65 -4.45 -41.95
N ASP A 628 3.80 -4.07 -42.49
CA ASP A 628 4.53 -4.84 -43.50
C ASP A 628 5.02 -6.21 -42.98
N ILE A 629 5.59 -6.25 -41.77
CA ILE A 629 6.06 -7.50 -41.10
C ILE A 629 4.87 -8.43 -40.79
N LEU A 630 3.76 -7.89 -40.29
CA LEU A 630 2.55 -8.67 -39.96
C LEU A 630 1.94 -9.30 -41.21
N ASN A 631 1.95 -8.59 -42.35
CA ASN A 631 1.58 -9.10 -43.67
C ASN A 631 2.63 -10.04 -44.30
N GLY A 632 3.72 -10.36 -43.61
CA GLY A 632 4.71 -11.35 -44.05
C GLY A 632 5.84 -10.83 -44.92
N LYS A 633 6.09 -9.52 -45.00
CA LYS A 633 7.37 -9.02 -45.54
C LYS A 633 8.52 -9.34 -44.57
N PRO A 634 9.70 -9.73 -45.05
CA PRO A 634 10.84 -10.00 -44.18
C PRO A 634 11.27 -8.73 -43.43
N TYR A 635 11.69 -8.89 -42.17
CA TYR A 635 12.25 -7.80 -41.39
C TYR A 635 13.64 -7.42 -41.91
N GLU A 636 13.77 -6.22 -42.47
CA GLU A 636 15.07 -5.63 -42.81
C GLU A 636 15.60 -4.81 -41.61
N PRO A 637 16.71 -5.22 -40.96
CA PRO A 637 17.28 -4.47 -39.86
C PRO A 637 17.88 -3.15 -40.36
N VAL A 638 17.30 -2.03 -39.93
CA VAL A 638 17.86 -0.69 -40.17
C VAL A 638 19.10 -0.50 -39.29
N PHE A 639 20.27 -0.79 -39.85
CA PHE A 639 21.56 -0.46 -39.24
C PHE A 639 21.80 1.05 -39.30
N THR A 640 21.63 1.74 -38.17
CA THR A 640 22.13 3.12 -37.99
C THR A 640 23.66 3.11 -37.95
N SER A 641 24.28 3.90 -38.81
CA SER A 641 25.71 3.78 -39.21
C SER A 641 26.76 4.16 -38.17
N ASP A 642 26.38 4.53 -36.94
CA ASP A 642 27.24 5.31 -36.06
C ASP A 642 28.09 4.48 -35.08
N ASP A 643 27.82 3.18 -34.93
CA ASP A 643 28.60 2.25 -34.08
C ASP A 643 29.56 1.32 -34.88
N VAL A 644 29.73 1.56 -36.18
CA VAL A 644 30.64 0.75 -37.01
C VAL A 644 32.10 1.20 -36.81
N LEU A 645 32.77 0.61 -35.81
CA LEU A 645 34.21 0.37 -35.91
C LEU A 645 34.47 -0.33 -37.26
N PRO A 646 35.48 0.07 -38.05
CA PRO A 646 35.66 -0.43 -39.41
C PRO A 646 35.73 -1.95 -39.42
N GLN A 647 34.76 -2.58 -40.06
CA GLN A 647 34.57 -4.03 -40.07
C GLN A 647 35.80 -4.70 -40.69
N GLY A 648 36.61 -5.34 -39.84
CA GLY A 648 37.78 -6.09 -40.28
C GLY A 648 37.36 -7.31 -41.08
N ASP A 649 37.86 -7.43 -42.31
CA ASP A 649 37.61 -8.58 -43.16
C ASP A 649 38.41 -9.80 -42.65
N MET A 650 37.71 -10.74 -42.00
CA MET A 650 38.29 -11.98 -41.47
C MET A 650 39.04 -12.81 -42.53
N LYS A 651 38.75 -12.61 -43.83
CA LYS A 651 39.45 -13.27 -44.94
C LYS A 651 40.90 -12.81 -45.12
N GLN A 652 41.31 -11.70 -44.48
CA GLN A 652 42.67 -11.17 -44.55
C GLN A 652 43.57 -11.64 -43.39
N LEU A 653 43.02 -12.38 -42.42
CA LEU A 653 43.80 -13.02 -41.36
C LEU A 653 44.56 -14.23 -41.92
N THR A 654 45.85 -14.32 -41.62
CA THR A 654 46.66 -15.51 -41.95
C THR A 654 46.27 -16.67 -41.05
N GLU A 655 46.47 -17.91 -41.53
CA GLU A 655 46.13 -19.12 -40.75
C GLU A 655 46.76 -19.12 -39.34
N ASP A 656 47.99 -18.62 -39.22
CA ASP A 656 48.69 -18.48 -37.95
C ASP A 656 47.96 -17.53 -36.97
N THR A 657 47.42 -16.40 -37.46
CA THR A 657 46.68 -15.47 -36.59
C THR A 657 45.30 -16.01 -36.23
N ARG A 658 44.64 -16.75 -37.12
CA ARG A 658 43.36 -17.44 -36.81
C ARG A 658 43.56 -18.51 -35.73
N LEU A 659 44.61 -19.33 -35.85
CA LEU A 659 44.99 -20.32 -34.82
C LEU A 659 45.34 -19.66 -33.47
N GLN A 660 46.04 -18.53 -33.50
CA GLN A 660 46.38 -17.78 -32.29
C GLN A 660 45.14 -17.15 -31.63
N LEU A 661 44.15 -16.72 -32.42
CA LEU A 661 42.85 -16.22 -31.94
C LEU A 661 42.01 -17.33 -31.29
N TYR A 662 41.90 -18.51 -31.92
CA TYR A 662 41.23 -19.66 -31.31
C TYR A 662 41.86 -20.01 -29.94
N LYS A 663 43.20 -20.07 -29.90
CA LYS A 663 43.94 -20.36 -28.66
C LYS A 663 43.73 -19.33 -27.56
N LEU A 664 43.45 -18.07 -27.89
CA LEU A 664 43.09 -17.03 -26.91
C LEU A 664 41.65 -17.19 -26.39
N LEU A 665 40.71 -17.57 -27.26
CA LEU A 665 39.28 -17.72 -26.93
C LEU A 665 38.95 -19.02 -26.20
N GLU A 666 39.85 -20.02 -26.25
CA GLU A 666 39.79 -21.26 -25.46
C GLU A 666 40.44 -21.15 -24.08
N ILE A 667 41.07 -20.01 -23.75
CA ILE A 667 41.55 -19.76 -22.39
C ILE A 667 40.32 -19.62 -21.47
N PRO A 668 40.30 -20.31 -20.30
CA PRO A 668 39.26 -20.13 -19.29
C PRO A 668 39.44 -18.81 -18.52
N ASP A 669 39.50 -17.69 -19.24
CA ASP A 669 39.40 -16.33 -18.71
C ASP A 669 37.90 -15.96 -18.68
N PRO A 670 37.28 -15.65 -17.52
CA PRO A 670 35.84 -15.40 -17.42
C PRO A 670 35.35 -14.28 -18.34
N ASP A 671 36.20 -13.27 -18.63
CA ASP A 671 35.81 -12.10 -19.43
C ASP A 671 36.13 -12.25 -20.93
N LYS A 672 36.99 -13.20 -21.31
CA LYS A 672 37.60 -13.31 -22.66
C LYS A 672 37.50 -14.69 -23.32
N ASN A 673 36.55 -15.51 -22.89
CA ASN A 673 36.26 -16.78 -23.53
C ASN A 673 35.39 -16.62 -24.79
N TRP A 674 35.31 -17.67 -25.60
CA TRP A 674 34.46 -17.71 -26.79
C TRP A 674 32.96 -17.48 -26.50
N ALA A 675 32.46 -17.81 -25.30
CA ALA A 675 31.04 -17.69 -24.97
C ALA A 675 30.62 -16.26 -24.62
N THR A 676 31.49 -15.46 -23.98
CA THR A 676 31.28 -14.02 -23.81
C THR A 676 31.45 -13.27 -25.13
N LEU A 677 32.30 -13.76 -26.03
CA LEU A 677 32.35 -13.25 -27.41
C LEU A 677 31.04 -13.56 -28.16
N ALA A 678 30.52 -14.79 -28.09
CA ALA A 678 29.22 -15.14 -28.69
C ALA A 678 28.10 -14.22 -28.20
N GLN A 679 28.06 -13.96 -26.88
CA GLN A 679 27.08 -13.09 -26.25
C GLN A 679 27.20 -11.64 -26.74
N LYS A 680 28.43 -11.11 -26.89
CA LYS A 680 28.68 -9.78 -27.49
C LYS A 680 28.33 -9.70 -28.98
N LEU A 681 28.42 -10.81 -29.71
CA LEU A 681 28.03 -10.91 -31.12
C LEU A 681 26.53 -11.24 -31.33
N GLY A 682 25.72 -11.26 -30.27
CA GLY A 682 24.30 -11.61 -30.35
C GLY A 682 24.00 -13.12 -30.55
N LEU A 683 25.03 -13.95 -30.68
CA LEU A 683 24.95 -15.40 -30.85
C LEU A 683 24.88 -16.16 -29.51
N GLY A 684 24.67 -15.46 -28.39
CA GLY A 684 24.70 -16.03 -27.04
C GLY A 684 23.70 -17.17 -26.81
N ILE A 685 22.56 -17.18 -27.52
CA ILE A 685 21.54 -18.23 -27.50
C ILE A 685 22.13 -19.57 -27.99
N LEU A 686 23.07 -19.53 -28.94
CA LEU A 686 23.73 -20.71 -29.51
C LEU A 686 24.91 -21.22 -28.67
N ASN A 687 25.21 -20.61 -27.51
CA ASN A 687 26.32 -21.04 -26.65
C ASN A 687 26.22 -22.51 -26.23
N ASN A 688 25.00 -23.03 -26.04
CA ASN A 688 24.80 -24.44 -25.70
C ASN A 688 25.08 -25.36 -26.90
N ALA A 689 24.73 -24.95 -28.12
CA ALA A 689 25.07 -25.69 -29.35
C ALA A 689 26.59 -25.68 -29.62
N PHE A 690 27.24 -24.52 -29.49
CA PHE A 690 28.69 -24.42 -29.65
C PHE A 690 29.47 -25.22 -28.59
N ARG A 691 28.97 -25.29 -27.34
CA ARG A 691 29.53 -26.14 -26.25
C ARG A 691 29.60 -27.63 -26.59
N LEU A 692 28.69 -28.12 -27.44
CA LEU A 692 28.63 -29.53 -27.84
C LEU A 692 29.58 -29.85 -29.01
N SER A 693 30.16 -28.83 -29.65
CA SER A 693 31.16 -29.04 -30.70
C SER A 693 32.54 -29.40 -30.11
N PRO A 694 33.32 -30.28 -30.75
CA PRO A 694 34.69 -30.60 -30.32
C PRO A 694 35.66 -29.40 -30.34
N ALA A 695 35.31 -28.29 -31.01
CA ALA A 695 36.07 -27.04 -30.98
C ALA A 695 35.12 -25.82 -30.98
N PRO A 696 34.62 -25.37 -29.82
CA PRO A 696 33.60 -24.31 -29.75
C PRO A 696 34.07 -22.98 -30.33
N SER A 697 35.33 -22.61 -30.07
CA SER A 697 35.94 -21.35 -30.55
C SER A 697 35.98 -21.27 -32.08
N LYS A 698 36.44 -22.36 -32.70
CA LYS A 698 36.48 -22.55 -34.14
C LYS A 698 35.07 -22.56 -34.73
N THR A 699 34.16 -23.34 -34.14
CA THR A 699 32.78 -23.47 -34.65
C THR A 699 32.05 -22.13 -34.65
N LEU A 700 32.25 -21.31 -33.61
CA LEU A 700 31.70 -19.96 -33.54
C LEU A 700 32.22 -19.07 -34.68
N MET A 701 33.54 -19.11 -34.93
CA MET A 701 34.17 -18.30 -35.98
C MET A 701 33.82 -18.79 -37.38
N ASP A 702 33.82 -20.10 -37.62
CA ASP A 702 33.48 -20.69 -38.92
C ASP A 702 32.01 -20.38 -39.28
N ASN A 703 31.08 -20.39 -38.30
CA ASN A 703 29.69 -19.96 -38.52
C ASN A 703 29.55 -18.44 -38.72
N TYR A 704 30.42 -17.63 -38.10
CA TYR A 704 30.48 -16.18 -38.32
C TYR A 704 31.07 -15.85 -39.71
N GLU A 705 32.07 -16.62 -40.18
CA GLU A 705 32.61 -16.54 -41.54
C GLU A 705 31.59 -17.02 -42.60
N SER A 706 30.71 -17.96 -42.26
CA SER A 706 29.66 -18.48 -43.16
C SER A 706 28.43 -17.57 -43.30
N LEU A 707 28.42 -16.39 -42.67
CA LEU A 707 27.43 -15.34 -42.85
C LEU A 707 27.99 -14.19 -43.71
N PRO A 708 28.18 -14.37 -45.03
CA PRO A 708 28.21 -13.21 -45.92
C PRO A 708 26.84 -12.52 -45.85
N ALA A 709 26.80 -11.20 -46.02
CA ALA A 709 25.59 -10.38 -45.88
C ALA A 709 24.57 -10.54 -47.05
N GLN A 710 24.29 -11.78 -47.46
CA GLN A 710 23.27 -12.14 -48.45
C GLN A 710 22.55 -13.42 -48.01
N ASN A 711 21.29 -13.24 -47.60
CA ASN A 711 20.24 -14.25 -47.42
C ASN A 711 20.45 -15.33 -46.34
N ALA A 712 19.68 -15.20 -45.26
CA ALA A 712 19.25 -16.32 -44.41
C ALA A 712 17.71 -16.39 -44.36
N THR A 713 17.09 -16.28 -45.53
CA THR A 713 15.74 -16.80 -45.81
C THR A 713 15.89 -18.01 -46.72
N ASP A 714 15.00 -18.98 -46.57
CA ASP A 714 14.92 -20.26 -47.30
C ASP A 714 16.00 -21.32 -46.99
N HIS A 715 15.70 -22.16 -46.01
CA HIS A 715 15.57 -23.60 -46.29
C HIS A 715 14.52 -24.25 -45.39
N THR A 716 13.35 -24.52 -45.97
CA THR A 716 12.27 -25.31 -45.38
C THR A 716 12.35 -26.78 -45.81
N THR A 717 11.92 -27.68 -44.92
CA THR A 717 11.53 -29.10 -45.13
C THR A 717 12.56 -30.12 -45.65
N GLY A 718 12.69 -31.25 -44.94
CA GLY A 718 13.33 -32.46 -45.47
C GLY A 718 13.76 -33.49 -44.43
N THR A 719 12.85 -34.43 -44.11
CA THR A 719 12.99 -35.63 -43.23
C THR A 719 13.30 -35.40 -41.75
#